data_AF-A0A2R2IYZ2-F1
#
_entry.id   AF-A0A2R2IYZ2-F1
#
_cell.length_a   1.000
_cell.length_b   1.000
_cell.length_c   1.000
_cell.angle_alpha   90.00
_cell.angle_beta   90.00
_cell.angle_gamma   90.00
#
_symmetry.space_group_name_H-M   'P 1'
#
loop_
_entity.id
_entity.type
_entity.pdbx_description
1 polymer ?
#
loop_
_entity_poly.entity_id
_entity_poly.type
_entity_poly.pdbx_seq_one_letter_code
_entity_poly.pdbx_strand_id
1 'polypeptide(L)'
;MHKIPLAALCAAMAAALLALPAQAAPKQKLQKTPHLAQARPQQAAAPRLWRQRPPTDAQARYRLPDNRTVIGKPQRKLARHAATPQCQDMNALASHSGADLANYLATLPDYTCGYGLFSLDKKLAATIYSTGNLNAVAGRFAQEAAGYNASSMALVNLTLYLRAGYYLASTGVLPALDANLQTVLRPGIKQLADGAALFAANAQAPTTANEVMTLITNMADEAYYLPSIRAIVQRYTNGAANPAAAQALRETTAAQGFTGALTVFFYAHGRANAAPLLQNDGSYSAALTQFVQADKASLIGTESAYQLGDATREGLRFMQYPALKPAIKPQAKAILAGSSMTGADNELWLAAAEAVKYYDNANCSEYGTCNFETRLADAVLANRYTCSPTIHIRAQEMTTEQMQSSCALLQKEESYFHQMLQTHNQPVANDNNTSLEVVVFDDYDNYSKYAGVIYGIGTDNGGMYLEGNPADPGNQARFIAHEASWLRPTFKVWNLEHEYIHYLDGRFDMYGDFAAATRQPTVWWIEGLAEYLSLRNDNQTAIDIAKTGTYKLSQIYGNTYDMADYVPRAYRWGYMATRFMFERHRADIDAMLPLWRKGDYDGYMGQMRQIGNRYDAEFANWTQNASTAGQPPLPPASGLPACDEGYPNRLGKNCSISGQASSSAAYLAILVPAGARNLKLWTSGGSGDVDLYVAKDRYPTTGSYDFSSASAGNEESVAIAAPQGGHWYYLTLQAKQPFANVTVSASYE
;
A
#
# COMPACT_ATOMS: atom_id res chain seq x y z
N MET A 1 0.65 78.81 -35.84
CA MET A 1 -0.57 78.04 -35.50
C MET A 1 -0.14 76.92 -34.56
N HIS A 2 -0.06 77.16 -33.24
CA HIS A 2 -1.08 76.88 -32.21
C HIS A 2 -1.54 75.39 -32.22
N LYS A 3 -1.53 74.59 -31.13
CA LYS A 3 -1.17 74.77 -29.70
C LYS A 3 -1.36 73.39 -28.99
N ILE A 4 -0.54 73.12 -27.97
CA ILE A 4 -0.84 72.45 -26.67
C ILE A 4 -0.83 70.89 -26.57
N PRO A 5 -0.28 70.32 -25.46
CA PRO A 5 0.04 68.91 -25.29
C PRO A 5 -1.01 68.13 -24.47
N LEU A 6 -1.11 66.81 -24.67
CA LEU A 6 -2.00 65.94 -23.89
C LEU A 6 -1.27 65.26 -22.72
N ALA A 7 -0.91 66.07 -21.72
CA ALA A 7 -0.71 65.59 -20.35
C ALA A 7 -2.07 65.58 -19.65
N ALA A 8 -2.93 64.59 -19.96
CA ALA A 8 -4.21 64.38 -19.29
C ALA A 8 -4.82 63.01 -19.65
N LEU A 9 -4.15 61.91 -19.31
CA LEU A 9 -4.78 60.57 -19.30
C LEU A 9 -4.02 59.57 -18.40
N CYS A 10 -3.60 60.05 -17.23
CA CYS A 10 -3.01 59.25 -16.16
C CYS A 10 -3.61 59.66 -14.81
N ALA A 11 -4.91 59.42 -14.61
CA ALA A 11 -5.57 59.47 -13.29
C ALA A 11 -7.03 58.97 -13.35
N ALA A 12 -7.31 57.81 -13.96
CA ALA A 12 -8.65 57.22 -13.88
C ALA A 12 -8.72 55.73 -14.26
N MET A 13 -7.76 54.89 -13.85
CA MET A 13 -7.95 53.42 -13.80
C MET A 13 -7.14 52.84 -12.64
N ALA A 14 -7.40 53.37 -11.45
CA ALA A 14 -7.00 52.78 -10.17
C ALA A 14 -8.27 52.64 -9.33
N ALA A 15 -9.15 51.69 -9.70
CA ALA A 15 -10.23 51.13 -8.88
C ALA A 15 -11.15 50.22 -9.72
N ALA A 16 -10.64 49.11 -10.26
CA ALA A 16 -11.47 48.00 -10.77
C ALA A 16 -10.62 46.75 -11.07
N LEU A 17 -9.88 46.25 -10.08
CA LEU A 17 -9.41 44.87 -10.06
C LEU A 17 -10.01 44.21 -8.82
N LEU A 18 -11.33 44.00 -8.89
CA LEU A 18 -12.06 43.14 -7.98
C LEU A 18 -11.64 41.69 -8.26
N ALA A 19 -11.12 41.05 -7.21
CA ALA A 19 -11.11 39.62 -6.94
C ALA A 19 -11.61 38.72 -8.08
N LEU A 20 -10.68 38.24 -8.89
CA LEU A 20 -10.88 36.98 -9.61
C LEU A 20 -10.81 35.84 -8.56
N PRO A 21 -11.74 34.87 -8.56
CA PRO A 21 -11.61 33.71 -7.71
C PRO A 21 -10.33 32.99 -8.10
N ALA A 22 -9.46 32.76 -7.10
CA ALA A 22 -8.24 32.00 -7.27
C ALA A 22 -8.61 30.64 -7.89
N GLN A 23 -8.21 30.44 -9.15
CA GLN A 23 -8.28 29.12 -9.77
C GLN A 23 -7.41 28.20 -8.91
N ALA A 24 -8.04 27.15 -8.39
CA ALA A 24 -7.36 26.11 -7.64
C ALA A 24 -6.15 25.61 -8.45
N ALA A 25 -4.96 25.69 -7.85
CA ALA A 25 -3.78 25.05 -8.41
C ALA A 25 -4.07 23.56 -8.64
N PRO A 26 -3.55 22.96 -9.72
CA PRO A 26 -3.86 21.59 -10.09
C PRO A 26 -3.49 20.62 -8.97
N LYS A 27 -4.41 19.69 -8.72
CA LYS A 27 -4.31 18.61 -7.75
C LYS A 27 -3.00 17.84 -7.95
N GLN A 28 -2.08 17.87 -6.98
CA GLN A 28 -1.35 16.64 -6.66
C GLN A 28 -2.36 15.72 -5.99
N LYS A 29 -3.11 14.96 -6.81
CA LYS A 29 -3.68 13.71 -6.32
C LYS A 29 -2.46 12.91 -5.84
N LEU A 30 -2.36 12.65 -4.54
CA LEU A 30 -1.59 11.50 -4.05
C LEU A 30 -2.20 10.29 -4.78
N GLN A 31 -1.60 9.91 -5.90
CA GLN A 31 -1.98 8.72 -6.64
C GLN A 31 -1.84 7.55 -5.67
N LYS A 32 -2.86 6.71 -5.56
CA LYS A 32 -2.80 5.48 -4.77
C LYS A 32 -2.19 4.38 -5.64
N THR A 33 -1.00 4.58 -6.19
CA THR A 33 -0.29 3.52 -6.92
C THR A 33 0.69 2.84 -5.97
N PRO A 34 0.34 1.66 -5.41
CA PRO A 34 1.19 0.94 -4.47
C PRO A 34 2.49 0.44 -5.10
N HIS A 35 2.57 0.18 -6.40
CA HIS A 35 3.75 -0.47 -7.02
C HIS A 35 4.64 0.45 -7.86
N LEU A 36 4.29 1.74 -7.97
CA LEU A 36 5.27 2.74 -8.40
C LEU A 36 6.08 3.14 -7.17
N ALA A 37 7.41 3.09 -7.26
CA ALA A 37 8.17 4.21 -6.72
C ALA A 37 7.69 5.44 -7.49
N GLN A 38 6.60 6.04 -7.00
CA GLN A 38 6.33 7.40 -7.38
C GLN A 38 7.63 8.13 -7.09
N ALA A 39 8.09 8.95 -8.03
CA ALA A 39 8.88 10.09 -7.66
C ALA A 39 8.02 10.83 -6.62
N ARG A 40 8.20 10.47 -5.34
CA ARG A 40 7.56 11.15 -4.22
C ARG A 40 7.83 12.63 -4.49
N PRO A 41 6.84 13.52 -4.28
CA PRO A 41 7.14 14.95 -4.33
C PRO A 41 8.43 15.17 -3.55
N GLN A 42 9.38 15.93 -4.12
CA GLN A 42 10.75 16.13 -3.60
C GLN A 42 10.73 16.82 -2.23
N GLN A 43 10.21 16.14 -1.22
CA GLN A 43 10.02 16.65 0.12
C GLN A 43 9.90 15.51 1.12
N ALA A 44 10.24 15.79 2.37
CA ALA A 44 10.10 14.84 3.46
C ALA A 44 8.64 14.42 3.67
N ALA A 45 8.43 13.21 4.20
CA ALA A 45 7.10 12.66 4.51
C ALA A 45 6.28 13.57 5.45
N ALA A 46 4.96 13.47 5.37
CA ALA A 46 4.03 14.18 6.25
C ALA A 46 4.13 13.67 7.71
N PRO A 47 3.72 14.49 8.71
CA PRO A 47 3.62 14.06 10.11
C PRO A 47 2.75 12.82 10.27
N ARG A 48 3.14 11.93 11.19
CA ARG A 48 2.47 10.66 11.45
C ARG A 48 1.56 10.82 12.67
N LEU A 49 0.28 10.57 12.49
CA LEU A 49 -0.61 10.35 13.65
C LEU A 49 -0.07 9.19 14.48
N TRP A 50 -0.21 9.26 15.81
CA TRP A 50 0.00 8.08 16.65
C TRP A 50 -1.00 7.01 16.21
N ARG A 51 -0.49 6.09 15.42
CA ARG A 51 -1.20 4.87 15.08
C ARG A 51 -0.64 3.84 16.06
N GLN A 52 -1.45 3.37 17.01
CA GLN A 52 -1.41 1.92 17.19
C GLN A 52 -1.65 1.36 15.79
N ARG A 53 -0.69 0.56 15.32
CA ARG A 53 -0.70 0.03 13.96
C ARG A 53 -2.09 -0.50 13.57
N PRO A 54 -2.46 -0.40 12.29
CA PRO A 54 -3.73 -0.89 11.79
C PRO A 54 -4.04 -2.35 12.19
N PRO A 55 -5.33 -2.72 12.29
CA PRO A 55 -5.72 -4.11 12.37
C PRO A 55 -5.15 -4.86 11.18
N THR A 56 -4.72 -6.07 11.45
CA THR A 56 -4.01 -6.92 10.50
C THR A 56 -4.94 -7.39 9.40
N ASP A 57 -4.46 -7.82 8.23
CA ASP A 57 -5.37 -8.40 7.23
C ASP A 57 -6.05 -9.65 7.76
N ALA A 58 -5.61 -10.30 8.85
CA ALA A 58 -6.32 -11.40 9.53
C ALA A 58 -7.38 -10.92 10.55
N GLN A 59 -7.20 -9.77 11.18
CA GLN A 59 -8.28 -9.08 11.90
C GLN A 59 -9.27 -8.44 10.91
N ALA A 60 -8.81 -8.17 9.69
CA ALA A 60 -9.62 -7.90 8.52
C ALA A 60 -10.17 -9.18 7.83
N ARG A 61 -9.54 -10.37 7.97
CA ARG A 61 -9.88 -11.64 7.27
C ARG A 61 -10.58 -12.67 8.19
N TYR A 62 -10.57 -12.52 9.52
CA TYR A 62 -11.17 -13.43 10.53
C TYR A 62 -11.85 -12.74 11.75
N ARG A 63 -12.03 -11.41 11.76
CA ARG A 63 -12.84 -10.64 12.75
C ARG A 63 -12.60 -10.96 14.24
N LEU A 64 -11.36 -11.12 14.66
CA LEU A 64 -11.01 -11.33 16.08
C LEU A 64 -11.00 -10.00 16.86
N PRO A 65 -11.49 -9.97 18.13
CA PRO A 65 -11.47 -8.76 18.95
C PRO A 65 -10.04 -8.27 19.24
N ASP A 66 -9.87 -6.95 19.21
CA ASP A 66 -8.61 -6.28 19.54
C ASP A 66 -8.38 -6.23 21.05
N ASN A 67 -7.35 -6.95 21.50
CA ASN A 67 -6.86 -7.02 22.87
C ASN A 67 -5.34 -6.73 22.98
N ARG A 68 -4.74 -5.97 22.05
CA ARG A 68 -3.28 -5.70 22.13
C ARG A 68 -2.94 -4.73 23.26
N THR A 69 -2.23 -5.26 24.24
CA THR A 69 -1.51 -4.55 25.29
C THR A 69 -0.38 -3.70 24.71
N VAL A 70 -0.69 -2.45 24.39
CA VAL A 70 -0.06 -1.24 24.94
C VAL A 70 1.40 -1.32 25.46
N ILE A 71 2.29 -0.51 24.87
CA ILE A 71 3.29 0.27 25.65
C ILE A 71 2.57 1.53 26.15
N GLY A 72 2.49 1.69 27.48
CA GLY A 72 1.83 2.82 28.16
C GLY A 72 0.31 2.72 28.31
N LYS A 73 -0.22 1.88 29.23
CA LYS A 73 -1.66 1.83 29.53
C LYS A 73 -2.13 3.27 29.83
N PRO A 74 -3.12 3.83 29.10
CA PRO A 74 -3.82 4.99 29.62
C PRO A 74 -4.40 4.56 30.98
N GLN A 75 -4.14 5.33 32.03
CA GLN A 75 -4.56 5.00 33.40
C GLN A 75 -6.10 4.95 33.58
N ARG A 76 -6.89 5.21 32.53
CA ARG A 76 -8.35 5.10 32.54
C ARG A 76 -8.84 4.29 31.34
N LYS A 77 -9.69 3.29 31.61
CA LYS A 77 -10.44 2.56 30.59
C LYS A 77 -11.31 3.54 29.79
N LEU A 78 -11.08 3.62 28.48
CA LEU A 78 -11.97 4.32 27.54
C LEU A 78 -13.38 3.71 27.63
N ALA A 79 -14.40 4.55 27.71
CA ALA A 79 -15.78 4.10 27.64
C ALA A 79 -16.11 3.78 26.18
N ARG A 80 -16.10 2.49 25.82
CA ARG A 80 -16.52 2.03 24.48
C ARG A 80 -18.04 2.18 24.37
N HIS A 81 -18.49 3.12 23.54
CA HIS A 81 -19.85 3.12 22.98
C HIS A 81 -19.78 2.31 21.68
N ALA A 82 -20.73 1.41 21.45
CA ALA A 82 -20.76 0.63 20.20
C ALA A 82 -21.69 1.32 19.21
N ALA A 83 -21.20 1.62 18.01
CA ALA A 83 -22.04 2.09 16.91
C ALA A 83 -23.13 1.06 16.62
N THR A 84 -24.37 1.52 16.46
CA THR A 84 -25.48 0.68 15.99
C THR A 84 -25.54 0.75 14.46
N PRO A 85 -25.92 -0.33 13.75
CA PRO A 85 -26.10 -0.29 12.29
C PRO A 85 -27.01 0.87 11.82
N GLN A 86 -27.97 1.27 12.65
CA GLN A 86 -28.91 2.35 12.38
C GLN A 86 -28.24 3.73 12.37
N CYS A 87 -27.23 4.00 13.21
CA CYS A 87 -26.57 5.30 13.22
C CYS A 87 -25.67 5.53 11.98
N GLN A 88 -25.29 4.45 11.30
CA GLN A 88 -24.47 4.47 10.09
C GLN A 88 -25.32 4.58 8.80
N ASP A 89 -26.65 4.56 8.90
CA ASP A 89 -27.53 4.70 7.74
C ASP A 89 -27.60 6.15 7.26
N MET A 90 -26.91 6.43 6.15
CA MET A 90 -26.88 7.77 5.55
C MET A 90 -28.25 8.22 5.01
N ASN A 91 -29.17 7.30 4.72
CA ASN A 91 -30.54 7.67 4.33
C ASN A 91 -31.32 8.21 5.52
N ALA A 92 -31.07 7.71 6.72
CA ALA A 92 -31.66 8.25 7.94
C ALA A 92 -31.21 9.69 8.17
N LEU A 93 -29.93 10.00 7.96
CA LEU A 93 -29.42 11.38 8.04
C LEU A 93 -30.10 12.30 7.02
N ALA A 94 -30.36 11.81 5.81
CA ALA A 94 -31.03 12.59 4.76
C ALA A 94 -32.51 12.90 5.07
N SER A 95 -33.10 12.27 6.08
CA SER A 95 -34.45 12.59 6.57
C SER A 95 -34.49 13.82 7.49
N HIS A 96 -33.33 14.28 7.97
CA HIS A 96 -33.20 15.49 8.80
C HIS A 96 -32.76 16.70 7.96
N SER A 97 -33.09 17.90 8.41
CA SER A 97 -32.67 19.15 7.74
C SER A 97 -32.49 20.30 8.74
N GLY A 98 -31.75 21.33 8.33
CA GLY A 98 -31.54 22.54 9.11
C GLY A 98 -31.05 22.26 10.53
N ALA A 99 -31.71 22.89 11.51
CA ALA A 99 -31.38 22.73 12.93
C ALA A 99 -31.60 21.29 13.42
N ASP A 100 -32.59 20.57 12.90
CA ASP A 100 -32.86 19.19 13.30
C ASP A 100 -31.70 18.26 12.91
N LEU A 101 -31.13 18.45 11.72
CA LEU A 101 -29.93 17.72 11.30
C LEU A 101 -28.74 18.06 12.19
N ALA A 102 -28.51 19.34 12.46
CA ALA A 102 -27.41 19.77 13.33
C ALA A 102 -27.53 19.18 14.74
N ASN A 103 -28.75 19.13 15.29
CA ASN A 103 -29.03 18.52 16.58
C ASN A 103 -28.84 17.01 16.57
N TYR A 104 -29.32 16.33 15.51
CA TYR A 104 -29.15 14.89 15.33
C TYR A 104 -27.67 14.49 15.24
N LEU A 105 -26.87 15.23 14.45
CA LEU A 105 -25.43 14.99 14.35
C LEU A 105 -24.73 15.16 15.71
N ALA A 106 -25.06 16.20 16.45
CA ALA A 106 -24.46 16.47 17.76
C ALA A 106 -24.74 15.36 18.80
N THR A 107 -25.81 14.58 18.64
CA THR A 107 -26.20 13.50 19.56
C THR A 107 -25.81 12.10 19.08
N LEU A 108 -25.10 11.97 17.94
CA LEU A 108 -24.64 10.67 17.48
C LEU A 108 -23.78 9.97 18.55
N PRO A 109 -24.07 8.69 18.84
CA PRO A 109 -23.52 7.98 19.99
C PRO A 109 -22.07 7.52 19.80
N ASP A 110 -21.59 7.57 18.56
CA ASP A 110 -20.25 7.15 18.17
C ASP A 110 -19.78 7.94 16.93
N TYR A 111 -18.51 8.32 16.89
CA TYR A 111 -17.97 9.14 15.80
C TYR A 111 -17.89 8.36 14.47
N THR A 112 -17.83 7.02 14.52
CA THR A 112 -17.85 6.15 13.32
C THR A 112 -19.20 6.18 12.60
N CYS A 113 -20.28 6.61 13.28
CA CYS A 113 -21.58 6.86 12.64
C CYS A 113 -21.47 7.90 11.50
N GLY A 114 -20.51 8.83 11.61
CA GLY A 114 -20.26 9.86 10.59
C GLY A 114 -19.39 9.42 9.41
N TYR A 115 -18.78 8.23 9.43
CA TYR A 115 -17.80 7.84 8.39
C TYR A 115 -18.43 7.65 7.00
N GLY A 116 -19.70 7.26 6.94
CA GLY A 116 -20.43 7.16 5.68
C GLY A 116 -20.53 8.50 4.92
N LEU A 117 -20.42 9.63 5.61
CA LEU A 117 -20.52 10.97 5.01
C LEU A 117 -19.40 11.25 3.99
N PHE A 118 -18.25 10.59 4.09
CA PHE A 118 -17.13 10.80 3.17
C PHE A 118 -17.29 10.07 1.82
N SER A 119 -18.26 9.17 1.70
CA SER A 119 -18.40 8.25 0.55
C SER A 119 -19.77 8.33 -0.11
N LEU A 120 -20.49 9.44 0.08
CA LEU A 120 -21.82 9.64 -0.49
C LEU A 120 -21.78 9.76 -2.01
N ASP A 121 -22.82 9.24 -2.67
CA ASP A 121 -23.08 9.58 -4.06
C ASP A 121 -23.54 11.04 -4.22
N LYS A 122 -23.49 11.55 -5.46
CA LYS A 122 -23.79 12.95 -5.77
C LYS A 122 -25.20 13.38 -5.38
N LYS A 123 -26.21 12.50 -5.50
CA LYS A 123 -27.60 12.82 -5.22
C LYS A 123 -27.82 12.92 -3.71
N LEU A 124 -27.36 11.92 -2.96
CA LEU A 124 -27.49 11.91 -1.51
C LEU A 124 -26.66 13.02 -0.84
N ALA A 125 -25.44 13.26 -1.35
CA ALA A 125 -24.60 14.36 -0.90
C ALA A 125 -25.29 15.72 -1.07
N ALA A 126 -25.93 15.99 -2.22
CA ALA A 126 -26.63 17.26 -2.46
C ALA A 126 -27.79 17.51 -1.48
N THR A 127 -28.48 16.45 -1.03
CA THR A 127 -29.52 16.55 0.00
C THR A 127 -28.93 16.84 1.37
N ILE A 128 -27.96 16.04 1.80
CA ILE A 128 -27.37 16.12 3.15
C ILE A 128 -26.60 17.43 3.33
N TYR A 129 -25.90 17.90 2.30
CA TYR A 129 -25.06 19.10 2.29
C TYR A 129 -25.69 20.30 1.57
N SER A 130 -27.02 20.42 1.62
CA SER A 130 -27.68 21.63 1.16
C SER A 130 -27.17 22.88 1.89
N THR A 131 -27.24 24.05 1.28
CA THR A 131 -26.78 25.31 1.88
C THR A 131 -27.41 25.57 3.25
N GLY A 132 -28.72 25.27 3.40
CA GLY A 132 -29.42 25.41 4.67
C GLY A 132 -28.87 24.48 5.77
N ASN A 133 -28.57 23.23 5.41
CA ASN A 133 -27.98 22.25 6.33
C ASN A 133 -26.56 22.66 6.75
N LEU A 134 -25.70 23.03 5.79
CA LEU A 134 -24.33 23.48 6.05
C LEU A 134 -24.31 24.67 7.01
N ASN A 135 -25.16 25.68 6.78
CA ASN A 135 -25.24 26.85 7.64
C ASN A 135 -25.75 26.51 9.04
N ALA A 136 -26.77 25.65 9.16
CA ALA A 136 -27.28 25.22 10.45
C ALA A 136 -26.23 24.43 11.25
N VAL A 137 -25.51 23.51 10.60
CA VAL A 137 -24.45 22.73 11.23
C VAL A 137 -23.26 23.60 11.62
N ALA A 138 -22.86 24.56 10.79
CA ALA A 138 -21.80 25.52 11.14
C ALA A 138 -22.19 26.41 12.33
N GLY A 139 -23.45 26.84 12.40
CA GLY A 139 -23.97 27.59 13.55
C GLY A 139 -23.96 26.76 14.83
N ARG A 140 -24.40 25.49 14.77
CA ARG A 140 -24.33 24.57 15.92
C ARG A 140 -22.89 24.27 16.32
N PHE A 141 -21.99 24.07 15.36
CA PHE A 141 -20.55 23.91 15.62
C PHE A 141 -19.98 25.12 16.37
N ALA A 142 -20.32 26.35 15.97
CA ALA A 142 -19.84 27.55 16.64
C ALA A 142 -20.34 27.64 18.10
N GLN A 143 -21.57 27.19 18.38
CA GLN A 143 -22.11 27.10 19.74
C GLN A 143 -21.34 26.08 20.60
N GLU A 144 -21.11 24.88 20.07
CA GLU A 144 -20.33 23.84 20.77
C GLU A 144 -18.87 24.27 20.98
N ALA A 145 -18.27 24.98 20.02
CA ALA A 145 -16.92 25.51 20.12
C ALA A 145 -16.80 26.55 21.25
N ALA A 146 -17.78 27.44 21.38
CA ALA A 146 -17.77 28.50 22.39
C ALA A 146 -17.81 27.96 23.83
N GLY A 147 -18.52 26.85 24.06
CA GLY A 147 -18.69 26.20 25.37
C GLY A 147 -17.86 24.94 25.58
N TYR A 148 -16.90 24.63 24.70
CA TYR A 148 -16.22 23.34 24.72
C TYR A 148 -15.42 23.11 26.00
N ASN A 149 -15.62 21.94 26.62
CA ASN A 149 -15.00 21.55 27.89
C ASN A 149 -14.53 20.07 27.91
N ALA A 150 -14.36 19.45 26.73
CA ALA A 150 -13.92 18.06 26.58
C ALA A 150 -14.82 16.98 27.23
N SER A 151 -16.11 17.27 27.44
CA SER A 151 -17.03 16.34 28.11
C SER A 151 -17.95 15.52 27.19
N SER A 152 -18.03 15.85 25.89
CA SER A 152 -18.99 15.25 24.97
C SER A 152 -18.41 14.96 23.58
N MET A 153 -19.19 14.24 22.75
CA MET A 153 -18.90 13.94 21.35
C MET A 153 -19.45 14.98 20.37
N ALA A 154 -20.23 15.96 20.83
CA ALA A 154 -20.97 16.86 19.95
C ALA A 154 -20.05 17.62 18.99
N LEU A 155 -18.95 18.17 19.50
CA LEU A 155 -17.99 18.92 18.67
C LEU A 155 -17.36 18.03 17.58
N VAL A 156 -16.92 16.81 17.91
CA VAL A 156 -16.28 15.93 16.91
C VAL A 156 -17.27 15.50 15.84
N ASN A 157 -18.53 15.19 16.20
CA ASN A 157 -19.54 14.76 15.24
C ASN A 157 -19.85 15.86 14.21
N LEU A 158 -20.01 17.10 14.69
CA LEU A 158 -20.22 18.26 13.82
C LEU A 158 -18.98 18.54 12.96
N THR A 159 -17.79 18.38 13.54
CA THR A 159 -16.52 18.51 12.81
C THR A 159 -16.41 17.49 11.68
N LEU A 160 -16.76 16.23 11.93
CA LEU A 160 -16.75 15.16 10.91
C LEU A 160 -17.70 15.46 9.76
N TYR A 161 -18.91 15.97 10.05
CA TYR A 161 -19.83 16.41 9.01
C TYR A 161 -19.23 17.51 8.13
N LEU A 162 -18.66 18.55 8.74
CA LEU A 162 -18.05 19.67 8.01
C LEU A 162 -16.85 19.20 7.17
N ARG A 163 -15.98 18.37 7.74
CA ARG A 163 -14.83 17.77 7.04
C ARG A 163 -15.27 16.98 5.82
N ALA A 164 -16.29 16.13 5.97
CA ALA A 164 -16.83 15.34 4.87
C ALA A 164 -17.43 16.24 3.76
N GLY A 165 -18.11 17.33 4.11
CA GLY A 165 -18.60 18.30 3.12
C GLY A 165 -17.47 18.92 2.29
N TYR A 166 -16.41 19.42 2.94
CA TYR A 166 -15.24 19.96 2.25
C TYR A 166 -14.50 18.89 1.43
N TYR A 167 -14.40 17.66 1.96
CA TYR A 167 -13.81 16.53 1.23
C TYR A 167 -14.58 16.22 -0.04
N LEU A 168 -15.91 16.06 0.02
CA LEU A 168 -16.77 15.79 -1.13
C LEU A 168 -16.73 16.92 -2.17
N ALA A 169 -16.61 18.18 -1.73
CA ALA A 169 -16.39 19.30 -2.65
C ALA A 169 -15.03 19.19 -3.35
N SER A 170 -13.97 18.81 -2.63
CA SER A 170 -12.62 18.65 -3.19
C SER A 170 -12.53 17.50 -4.22
N THR A 171 -13.31 16.44 -4.03
CA THR A 171 -13.38 15.30 -4.96
C THR A 171 -14.28 15.57 -6.16
N GLY A 172 -15.09 16.64 -6.14
CA GLY A 172 -16.03 17.01 -7.20
C GLY A 172 -17.40 16.33 -7.11
N VAL A 173 -17.67 15.62 -6.00
CA VAL A 173 -19.00 15.07 -5.71
C VAL A 173 -19.98 16.19 -5.40
N LEU A 174 -19.54 17.18 -4.61
CA LEU A 174 -20.25 18.44 -4.38
C LEU A 174 -19.63 19.57 -5.19
N PRO A 175 -20.39 20.63 -5.52
CA PRO A 175 -19.79 21.90 -5.95
C PRO A 175 -18.93 22.49 -4.82
N ALA A 176 -18.10 23.48 -5.16
CA ALA A 176 -17.37 24.25 -4.15
C ALA A 176 -18.35 24.85 -3.12
N LEU A 177 -18.01 24.73 -1.84
CA LEU A 177 -18.83 25.26 -0.75
C LEU A 177 -18.76 26.80 -0.70
N ASP A 178 -19.79 27.42 -0.15
CA ASP A 178 -19.86 28.87 0.02
C ASP A 178 -18.67 29.38 0.86
N ALA A 179 -17.98 30.40 0.38
CA ALA A 179 -16.85 31.02 1.08
C ALA A 179 -17.25 31.61 2.43
N ASN A 180 -18.51 32.02 2.61
CA ASN A 180 -19.03 32.51 3.88
C ASN A 180 -19.00 31.44 4.99
N LEU A 181 -19.04 30.16 4.63
CA LEU A 181 -18.96 29.06 5.59
C LEU A 181 -17.64 29.13 6.38
N GLN A 182 -16.52 29.42 5.71
CA GLN A 182 -15.22 29.58 6.38
C GLN A 182 -15.26 30.76 7.37
N THR A 183 -15.85 31.88 6.96
CA THR A 183 -15.99 33.07 7.82
C THR A 183 -16.76 32.77 9.10
N VAL A 184 -17.81 31.94 9.04
CA VAL A 184 -18.60 31.53 10.22
C VAL A 184 -17.80 30.59 11.13
N LEU A 185 -17.02 29.67 10.56
CA LEU A 185 -16.26 28.67 11.32
C LEU A 185 -15.01 29.26 11.99
N ARG A 186 -14.40 30.28 11.38
CA ARG A 186 -13.10 30.82 11.79
C ARG A 186 -12.99 31.17 13.28
N PRO A 187 -13.91 31.98 13.85
CA PRO A 187 -13.84 32.36 15.26
C PRO A 187 -13.85 31.17 16.21
N GLY A 188 -14.74 30.20 15.99
CA GLY A 188 -14.88 29.02 16.84
C GLY A 188 -13.65 28.11 16.78
N ILE A 189 -13.14 27.82 15.58
CA ILE A 189 -11.92 27.01 15.42
C ILE A 189 -10.71 27.73 16.04
N LYS A 190 -10.61 29.05 15.87
CA LYS A 190 -9.51 29.83 16.43
C LYS A 190 -9.54 29.80 17.96
N GLN A 191 -10.70 30.00 18.57
CA GLN A 191 -10.88 29.87 20.02
C GLN A 191 -10.45 28.48 20.52
N LEU A 192 -10.85 27.42 19.82
CA LEU A 192 -10.48 26.05 20.19
C LEU A 192 -8.97 25.81 20.07
N ALA A 193 -8.33 26.27 18.99
CA ALA A 193 -6.90 26.11 18.77
C ALA A 193 -6.06 26.91 19.80
N ASP A 194 -6.46 28.15 20.08
CA ASP A 194 -5.78 29.02 21.05
C ASP A 194 -6.04 28.59 22.50
N GLY A 195 -7.14 27.87 22.76
CA GLY A 195 -7.53 27.38 24.08
C GLY A 195 -6.92 26.04 24.49
N ALA A 196 -6.82 25.79 25.80
CA ALA A 196 -6.35 24.51 26.35
C ALA A 196 -7.44 23.41 26.32
N ALA A 197 -8.72 23.80 26.36
CA ALA A 197 -9.84 22.88 26.49
C ALA A 197 -9.92 21.86 25.34
N LEU A 198 -9.60 22.26 24.10
CA LEU A 198 -9.60 21.35 22.93
C LEU A 198 -8.67 20.15 23.13
N PHE A 199 -7.56 20.34 23.85
CA PHE A 199 -6.51 19.35 24.05
C PHE A 199 -6.59 18.65 25.41
N ALA A 200 -7.65 18.89 26.18
CA ALA A 200 -7.89 18.15 27.42
C ALA A 200 -8.37 16.72 27.12
N ALA A 201 -8.14 15.80 28.05
CA ALA A 201 -8.56 14.41 27.92
C ALA A 201 -10.07 14.32 27.68
N ASN A 202 -10.46 13.71 26.55
CA ASN A 202 -11.85 13.46 26.21
C ASN A 202 -12.04 11.95 25.99
N ALA A 203 -12.48 11.25 27.04
CA ALA A 203 -12.61 9.80 26.99
C ALA A 203 -13.69 9.29 26.01
N GLN A 204 -14.62 10.15 25.60
CA GLN A 204 -15.68 9.81 24.64
C GLN A 204 -15.25 10.10 23.20
N ALA A 205 -14.41 11.11 22.99
CA ALA A 205 -13.97 11.55 21.67
C ALA A 205 -12.48 11.98 21.69
N PRO A 206 -11.53 11.04 21.85
CA PRO A 206 -10.11 11.35 21.96
C PRO A 206 -9.51 11.96 20.69
N THR A 207 -10.20 11.87 19.56
CA THR A 207 -9.75 12.41 18.27
C THR A 207 -10.12 13.88 18.06
N THR A 208 -10.94 14.47 18.94
CA THR A 208 -11.56 15.80 18.72
C THR A 208 -10.56 16.87 18.31
N ALA A 209 -9.42 16.98 19.01
CA ALA A 209 -8.40 17.97 18.70
C ALA A 209 -7.83 17.81 17.28
N ASN A 210 -7.50 16.58 16.89
CA ASN A 210 -6.99 16.29 15.55
C ASN A 210 -8.03 16.53 14.46
N GLU A 211 -9.30 16.22 14.71
CA GLU A 211 -10.36 16.47 13.73
C GLU A 211 -10.59 17.96 13.50
N VAL A 212 -10.49 18.79 14.54
CA VAL A 212 -10.53 20.26 14.39
C VAL A 212 -9.33 20.76 13.56
N MET A 213 -8.12 20.25 13.81
CA MET A 213 -6.95 20.59 12.99
C MET A 213 -7.12 20.12 11.53
N THR A 214 -7.68 18.92 11.34
CA THR A 214 -7.89 18.39 9.99
C THR A 214 -8.95 19.20 9.24
N LEU A 215 -9.98 19.72 9.91
CA LEU A 215 -10.94 20.65 9.32
C LEU A 215 -10.25 21.89 8.74
N ILE A 216 -9.23 22.44 9.40
CA ILE A 216 -8.43 23.56 8.86
C ILE A 216 -7.83 23.17 7.50
N THR A 217 -7.25 21.97 7.40
CA THR A 217 -6.63 21.49 6.14
C THR A 217 -7.67 21.17 5.06
N ASN A 218 -8.85 20.65 5.44
CA ASN A 218 -9.96 20.42 4.50
C ASN A 218 -10.51 21.72 3.93
N MET A 219 -10.53 22.79 4.73
CA MET A 219 -10.91 24.14 4.28
C MET A 219 -9.84 24.82 3.41
N ALA A 220 -8.60 24.33 3.40
CA ALA A 220 -7.45 25.01 2.80
C ALA A 220 -7.22 26.42 3.38
N ASP A 221 -7.43 26.57 4.70
CA ASP A 221 -7.39 27.86 5.40
C ASP A 221 -6.17 27.99 6.35
N GLU A 222 -5.10 27.25 6.09
CA GLU A 222 -3.94 27.13 6.98
C GLU A 222 -3.29 28.49 7.28
N ALA A 223 -3.25 29.40 6.29
CA ALA A 223 -2.68 30.74 6.42
C ALA A 223 -3.26 31.54 7.59
N TYR A 224 -4.57 31.44 7.83
CA TYR A 224 -5.24 32.16 8.93
C TYR A 224 -4.82 31.63 10.31
N TYR A 225 -4.52 30.34 10.42
CA TYR A 225 -4.24 29.66 11.69
C TYR A 225 -2.78 29.52 12.03
N LEU A 226 -1.84 29.82 11.11
CA LEU A 226 -0.39 29.68 11.37
C LEU A 226 0.06 30.24 12.73
N PRO A 227 -0.35 31.45 13.18
CA PRO A 227 0.00 31.95 14.51
C PRO A 227 -0.50 31.05 15.66
N SER A 228 -1.72 30.53 15.56
CA SER A 228 -2.32 29.60 16.53
C SER A 228 -1.57 28.26 16.54
N ILE A 229 -1.18 27.75 15.37
CA ILE A 229 -0.40 26.51 15.25
C ILE A 229 0.99 26.67 15.91
N ARG A 230 1.66 27.81 15.70
CA ARG A 230 2.92 28.12 16.41
C ARG A 230 2.74 28.14 17.92
N ALA A 231 1.65 28.75 18.40
CA ALA A 231 1.34 28.83 19.82
C ALA A 231 1.05 27.44 20.44
N ILE A 232 0.44 26.52 19.68
CA ILE A 232 0.26 25.12 20.11
C ILE A 232 1.63 24.46 20.30
N VAL A 233 2.57 24.58 19.35
CA VAL A 233 3.92 24.01 19.51
C VAL A 233 4.60 24.55 20.78
N GLN A 234 4.56 25.88 20.97
CA GLN A 234 5.14 26.54 22.13
C GLN A 234 4.50 26.11 23.46
N ARG A 235 3.18 25.85 23.48
CA ARG A 235 2.46 25.39 24.68
C ARG A 235 3.01 24.07 25.22
N TYR A 236 3.42 23.17 24.33
CA TYR A 236 3.96 21.86 24.68
C TYR A 236 5.49 21.82 24.77
N THR A 237 6.15 22.96 24.56
CA THR A 237 7.61 23.09 24.67
C THR A 237 8.02 23.33 26.11
N ASN A 238 8.91 22.50 26.67
CA ASN A 238 9.45 22.73 28.01
C ASN A 238 10.20 24.07 28.06
N GLY A 239 9.95 24.85 29.11
CA GLY A 239 10.61 26.12 29.33
C GLY A 239 10.64 26.49 30.81
N ALA A 240 11.25 27.63 31.15
CA ALA A 240 11.42 28.04 32.54
C ALA A 240 10.08 28.17 33.30
N ALA A 241 9.02 28.63 32.63
CA ALA A 241 7.69 28.79 33.22
C ALA A 241 6.91 27.47 33.33
N ASN A 242 7.21 26.48 32.47
CA ASN A 242 6.57 25.17 32.47
C ASN A 242 7.61 24.10 32.06
N PRO A 243 8.42 23.59 33.02
CA PRO A 243 9.52 22.69 32.73
C PRO A 243 9.08 21.27 32.33
N ALA A 244 7.77 20.98 32.40
CA ALA A 244 7.18 19.68 32.12
C ALA A 244 6.03 19.78 31.09
N ALA A 245 6.01 20.85 30.28
CA ALA A 245 4.99 21.09 29.26
C ALA A 245 4.77 19.89 28.33
N ALA A 246 5.87 19.24 27.91
CA ALA A 246 5.83 18.09 27.00
C ALA A 246 5.16 16.85 27.61
N GLN A 247 5.06 16.74 28.94
CA GLN A 247 4.39 15.60 29.58
C GLN A 247 2.90 15.51 29.22
N ALA A 248 2.27 16.65 28.88
CA ALA A 248 0.89 16.66 28.45
C ALA A 248 0.66 15.91 27.12
N LEU A 249 1.71 15.73 26.29
CA LEU A 249 1.64 14.94 25.06
C LEU A 249 1.56 13.42 25.30
N ARG A 250 1.61 12.96 26.55
CA ARG A 250 1.28 11.57 26.90
C ARG A 250 -0.23 11.31 26.92
N GLU A 251 -1.02 12.38 26.96
CA GLU A 251 -2.48 12.29 26.82
C GLU A 251 -2.84 12.20 25.34
N THR A 252 -3.71 11.24 24.99
CA THR A 252 -4.04 10.89 23.61
C THR A 252 -4.64 12.06 22.81
N THR A 253 -5.61 12.79 23.37
CA THR A 253 -6.21 13.96 22.70
C THR A 253 -5.17 15.05 22.45
N ALA A 254 -4.32 15.35 23.43
CA ALA A 254 -3.23 16.31 23.29
C ALA A 254 -2.22 15.88 22.21
N ALA A 255 -1.77 14.62 22.26
CA ALA A 255 -0.83 14.05 21.28
C ALA A 255 -1.37 14.15 19.85
N GLN A 256 -2.61 13.72 19.65
CA GLN A 256 -3.26 13.77 18.33
C GLN A 256 -3.47 15.22 17.87
N GLY A 257 -3.88 16.12 18.77
CA GLY A 257 -4.01 17.54 18.47
C GLY A 257 -2.69 18.18 18.05
N PHE A 258 -1.58 17.85 18.72
CA PHE A 258 -0.24 18.33 18.36
C PHE A 258 0.17 17.81 16.98
N THR A 259 -0.04 16.53 16.68
CA THR A 259 0.21 16.00 15.34
C THR A 259 -0.67 16.67 14.28
N GLY A 260 -1.93 16.95 14.60
CA GLY A 260 -2.82 17.74 13.74
C GLY A 260 -2.23 19.13 13.44
N ALA A 261 -1.65 19.79 14.44
CA ALA A 261 -0.98 21.08 14.27
C ALA A 261 0.25 20.96 13.33
N LEU A 262 1.07 19.92 13.48
CA LEU A 262 2.17 19.65 12.54
C LEU A 262 1.64 19.40 11.11
N THR A 263 0.51 18.72 10.97
CA THR A 263 -0.12 18.47 9.67
C THR A 263 -0.59 19.77 9.02
N VAL A 264 -1.06 20.76 9.79
CA VAL A 264 -1.38 22.09 9.27
C VAL A 264 -0.12 22.78 8.71
N PHE A 265 1.04 22.69 9.38
CA PHE A 265 2.31 23.17 8.82
C PHE A 265 2.65 22.48 7.49
N PHE A 266 2.55 21.15 7.46
CA PHE A 266 2.85 20.35 6.27
C PHE A 266 2.06 20.84 5.05
N TYR A 267 0.74 21.01 5.18
CA TYR A 267 -0.09 21.49 4.08
C TYR A 267 0.21 22.96 3.73
N ALA A 268 0.48 23.81 4.72
CA ALA A 268 0.71 25.24 4.50
C ALA A 268 1.86 25.52 3.52
N HIS A 269 2.91 24.69 3.48
CA HIS A 269 4.00 24.83 2.49
C HIS A 269 3.53 24.70 1.04
N GLY A 270 2.47 23.91 0.77
CA GLY A 270 1.90 23.72 -0.56
C GLY A 270 0.77 24.71 -0.89
N ARG A 271 0.38 25.60 0.02
CA ARG A 271 -0.72 26.55 -0.20
C ARG A 271 -0.22 27.88 -0.76
N ALA A 272 -0.83 28.32 -1.86
CA ALA A 272 -0.47 29.59 -2.51
C ALA A 272 -0.58 30.81 -1.57
N ASN A 273 -1.52 30.81 -0.63
CA ASN A 273 -1.74 31.91 0.33
C ASN A 273 -0.93 31.77 1.64
N ALA A 274 -0.38 30.59 1.95
CA ALA A 274 0.37 30.37 3.20
C ALA A 274 1.88 30.29 2.98
N ALA A 275 2.35 29.73 1.86
CA ALA A 275 3.77 29.59 1.57
C ALA A 275 4.56 30.93 1.62
N PRO A 276 4.03 32.07 1.13
CA PRO A 276 4.71 33.36 1.28
C PRO A 276 4.85 33.82 2.74
N LEU A 277 3.93 33.44 3.63
CA LEU A 277 4.02 33.76 5.06
C LEU A 277 5.16 32.97 5.70
N LEU A 278 5.24 31.67 5.39
CA LEU A 278 6.28 30.78 5.91
C LEU A 278 7.67 31.15 5.40
N GLN A 279 7.80 31.53 4.13
CA GLN A 279 9.08 31.93 3.53
C GLN A 279 9.70 33.17 4.20
N ASN A 280 8.86 34.05 4.75
CA ASN A 280 9.27 35.33 5.31
C ASN A 280 9.31 35.37 6.84
N ASP A 281 8.96 34.28 7.52
CA ASP A 281 8.95 34.19 8.98
C ASP A 281 9.63 32.91 9.49
N GLY A 282 10.90 33.02 9.87
CA GLY A 282 11.68 31.92 10.43
C GLY A 282 11.24 31.47 11.84
N SER A 283 10.35 32.21 12.50
CA SER A 283 9.92 31.87 13.88
C SER A 283 9.11 30.58 13.97
N TYR A 284 8.47 30.15 12.88
CA TYR A 284 7.76 28.88 12.81
C TYR A 284 8.75 27.69 12.91
N SER A 285 9.81 27.73 12.10
CA SER A 285 10.91 26.77 12.16
C SER A 285 11.63 26.81 13.52
N ALA A 286 11.84 28.01 14.07
CA ALA A 286 12.45 28.18 15.40
C ALA A 286 11.61 27.53 16.52
N ALA A 287 10.28 27.70 16.50
CA ALA A 287 9.40 27.08 17.51
C ALA A 287 9.47 25.54 17.46
N LEU A 288 9.47 24.95 16.26
CA LEU A 288 9.54 23.50 16.06
C LEU A 288 10.90 22.93 16.49
N THR A 289 12.00 23.59 16.13
CA THR A 289 13.35 23.14 16.52
C THR A 289 13.64 23.37 18.00
N GLN A 290 13.05 24.41 18.62
CA GLN A 290 13.11 24.62 20.06
C GLN A 290 12.36 23.53 20.83
N PHE A 291 11.16 23.12 20.38
CA PHE A 291 10.44 21.96 20.92
C PHE A 291 11.34 20.72 20.92
N VAL A 292 11.94 20.41 19.78
CA VAL A 292 12.85 19.27 19.64
C VAL A 292 14.02 19.35 20.63
N GLN A 293 14.68 20.51 20.75
CA GLN A 293 15.83 20.67 21.64
C GLN A 293 15.45 20.59 23.13
N ALA A 294 14.36 21.25 23.52
CA ALA A 294 13.94 21.35 24.92
C ALA A 294 13.35 20.03 25.44
N ASP A 295 12.68 19.27 24.57
CA ASP A 295 11.84 18.15 25.01
C ASP A 295 12.46 16.80 24.75
N LYS A 296 13.56 16.73 23.96
CA LYS A 296 14.28 15.49 23.63
C LYS A 296 14.47 14.57 24.84
N ALA A 297 15.04 15.10 25.92
CA ALA A 297 15.34 14.32 27.11
C ALA A 297 14.09 13.78 27.83
N SER A 298 12.96 14.49 27.73
CA SER A 298 11.71 14.13 28.39
C SER A 298 10.83 13.17 27.58
N LEU A 299 10.96 13.18 26.25
CA LEU A 299 10.11 12.42 25.34
C LEU A 299 10.77 11.15 24.81
N ILE A 300 12.11 11.08 24.70
CA ILE A 300 12.79 9.84 24.30
C ILE A 300 12.44 8.70 25.26
N GLY A 301 12.18 7.51 24.71
CA GLY A 301 11.80 6.32 25.48
C GLY A 301 10.34 6.31 25.93
N THR A 302 9.54 7.30 25.54
CA THR A 302 8.08 7.35 25.79
C THR A 302 7.29 7.04 24.53
N GLU A 303 5.99 6.76 24.70
CA GLU A 303 5.02 6.59 23.62
C GLU A 303 4.88 7.82 22.70
N SER A 304 5.30 9.00 23.17
CA SER A 304 5.21 10.27 22.45
C SER A 304 6.53 10.69 21.77
N ALA A 305 7.56 9.82 21.81
CA ALA A 305 8.87 10.11 21.20
C ALA A 305 8.79 10.44 19.69
N TYR A 306 7.82 9.87 18.98
CA TYR A 306 7.61 10.09 17.54
C TYR A 306 7.36 11.57 17.21
N GLN A 307 6.80 12.36 18.15
CA GLN A 307 6.56 13.79 17.98
C GLN A 307 7.87 14.56 17.74
N LEU A 308 8.98 14.11 18.32
CA LEU A 308 10.30 14.71 18.09
C LEU A 308 10.73 14.54 16.63
N GLY A 309 10.53 13.35 16.06
CA GLY A 309 10.87 13.08 14.66
C GLY A 309 10.01 13.90 13.70
N ASP A 310 8.70 13.95 13.94
CA ASP A 310 7.76 14.68 13.09
C ASP A 310 7.97 16.21 13.20
N ALA A 311 8.18 16.75 14.40
CA ALA A 311 8.51 18.15 14.60
C ALA A 311 9.87 18.52 13.97
N THR A 312 10.85 17.60 13.98
CA THR A 312 12.12 17.77 13.27
C THR A 312 11.92 17.88 11.76
N ARG A 313 11.10 16.99 11.16
CA ARG A 313 10.78 17.03 9.73
C ARG A 313 10.15 18.38 9.36
N GLU A 314 9.14 18.81 10.11
CA GLU A 314 8.45 20.07 9.82
C GLU A 314 9.33 21.30 10.10
N GLY A 315 10.13 21.29 11.17
CA GLY A 315 11.05 22.38 11.48
C GLY A 315 12.11 22.59 10.40
N LEU A 316 12.68 21.49 9.89
CA LEU A 316 13.72 21.52 8.86
C LEU A 316 13.15 21.63 7.43
N ARG A 317 11.85 21.39 7.22
CA ARG A 317 11.16 21.62 5.93
C ARG A 317 11.28 23.06 5.44
N PHE A 318 11.48 24.02 6.33
CA PHE A 318 11.74 25.43 5.99
C PHE A 318 13.07 25.64 5.26
N MET A 319 13.99 24.66 5.25
CA MET A 319 15.20 24.70 4.42
C MET A 319 14.87 24.74 2.92
N GLN A 320 13.65 24.39 2.50
CA GLN A 320 13.19 24.61 1.12
C GLN A 320 13.22 26.10 0.71
N TYR A 321 13.12 27.03 1.67
CA TYR A 321 13.13 28.46 1.43
C TYR A 321 14.56 29.01 1.45
N PRO A 322 15.10 29.51 0.31
CA PRO A 322 16.48 29.96 0.24
C PRO A 322 16.86 31.05 1.26
N ALA A 323 15.92 31.94 1.60
CA ALA A 323 16.15 33.01 2.57
C ALA A 323 16.33 32.52 4.01
N LEU A 324 15.71 31.39 4.37
CA LEU A 324 15.74 30.84 5.73
C LEU A 324 16.82 29.77 5.91
N LYS A 325 17.20 29.08 4.82
CA LYS A 325 18.18 27.98 4.85
C LYS A 325 19.47 28.31 5.60
N PRO A 326 20.14 29.48 5.44
CA PRO A 326 21.37 29.78 6.17
C PRO A 326 21.22 29.79 7.70
N ALA A 327 20.05 30.22 8.20
CA ALA A 327 19.76 30.25 9.64
C ALA A 327 19.40 28.87 10.20
N ILE A 328 18.80 28.00 9.38
CA ILE A 328 18.33 26.66 9.79
C ILE A 328 19.46 25.62 9.67
N LYS A 329 20.40 25.78 8.74
CA LYS A 329 21.52 24.86 8.51
C LYS A 329 22.30 24.49 9.80
N PRO A 330 22.66 25.43 10.69
CA PRO A 330 23.29 25.09 11.97
C PRO A 330 22.43 24.20 12.87
N GLN A 331 21.10 24.38 12.86
CA GLN A 331 20.17 23.58 13.66
C GLN A 331 20.11 22.13 13.15
N ALA A 332 20.05 21.93 11.83
CA ALA A 332 20.15 20.59 11.22
C ALA A 332 21.45 19.88 11.62
N LYS A 333 22.59 20.58 11.56
CA LYS A 333 23.90 20.04 12.00
C LYS A 333 23.90 19.69 13.50
N ALA A 334 23.31 20.53 14.35
CA ALA A 334 23.22 20.26 15.78
C ALA A 334 22.35 19.03 16.09
N ILE A 335 21.22 18.86 15.40
CA ILE A 335 20.36 17.67 15.56
C ILE A 335 21.11 16.41 15.12
N LEU A 336 21.78 16.43 13.97
CA LEU A 336 22.59 15.30 13.48
C LEU A 336 23.74 14.95 14.41
N ALA A 337 24.47 15.94 14.93
CA ALA A 337 25.58 15.71 15.86
C ALA A 337 25.10 15.25 17.25
N GLY A 338 23.91 15.69 17.65
CA GLY A 338 23.32 15.34 18.93
C GLY A 338 22.50 14.05 18.93
N SER A 339 22.35 13.37 17.79
CA SER A 339 21.58 12.12 17.65
C SER A 339 22.34 11.06 16.86
N SER A 340 21.80 9.85 16.79
CA SER A 340 22.45 8.70 16.15
C SER A 340 21.56 8.02 15.13
N MET A 341 22.13 7.52 14.02
CA MET A 341 21.35 6.90 12.93
C MET A 341 20.59 5.63 13.34
N THR A 342 21.07 4.89 14.35
CA THR A 342 20.54 3.57 14.76
C THR A 342 20.22 3.47 16.25
N GLY A 343 20.50 4.51 17.06
CA GLY A 343 20.22 4.50 18.49
C GLY A 343 18.79 4.89 18.84
N ALA A 344 18.53 5.10 20.13
CA ALA A 344 17.19 5.41 20.66
C ALA A 344 16.57 6.72 20.13
N ASP A 345 17.40 7.59 19.56
CA ASP A 345 17.03 8.89 19.00
C ASP A 345 17.12 8.93 17.47
N ASN A 346 17.12 7.76 16.82
CA ASN A 346 17.24 7.62 15.37
C ASN A 346 16.23 8.42 14.57
N GLU A 347 14.99 8.55 15.02
CA GLU A 347 13.98 9.30 14.27
C GLU A 347 14.36 10.77 14.07
N LEU A 348 15.08 11.38 15.03
CA LEU A 348 15.62 12.73 14.91
C LEU A 348 16.72 12.78 13.84
N TRP A 349 17.64 11.82 13.89
CA TRP A 349 18.75 11.75 12.95
C TRP A 349 18.25 11.53 11.52
N LEU A 350 17.32 10.60 11.33
CA LEU A 350 16.70 10.28 10.04
C LEU A 350 15.91 11.46 9.49
N ALA A 351 15.10 12.12 10.31
CA ALA A 351 14.37 13.32 9.92
C ALA A 351 15.30 14.44 9.42
N ALA A 352 16.42 14.66 10.11
CA ALA A 352 17.41 15.64 9.69
C ALA A 352 18.17 15.23 8.42
N ALA A 353 18.55 13.96 8.30
CA ALA A 353 19.23 13.44 7.10
C ALA A 353 18.33 13.53 5.86
N GLU A 354 17.04 13.22 5.99
CA GLU A 354 16.06 13.40 4.92
C GLU A 354 15.86 14.87 4.56
N ALA A 355 15.78 15.79 5.55
CA ALA A 355 15.71 17.21 5.25
C ALA A 355 16.93 17.70 4.44
N VAL A 356 18.14 17.21 4.78
CA VAL A 356 19.35 17.49 3.97
C VAL A 356 19.22 16.90 2.57
N LYS A 357 18.79 15.65 2.42
CA LYS A 357 18.56 15.00 1.12
C LYS A 357 17.60 15.79 0.23
N TYR A 358 16.52 16.32 0.79
CA TYR A 358 15.53 17.04 -0.03
C TYR A 358 15.90 18.50 -0.29
N TYR A 359 16.57 19.16 0.67
CA TYR A 359 16.73 20.62 0.62
C TYR A 359 18.17 21.10 0.49
N ASP A 360 19.17 20.25 0.69
CA ASP A 360 20.60 20.63 0.62
C ASP A 360 21.55 19.46 0.23
N ASN A 361 21.09 18.54 -0.62
CA ASN A 361 21.83 17.30 -0.91
C ASN A 361 23.21 17.52 -1.54
N ALA A 362 23.36 18.58 -2.34
CA ALA A 362 24.63 18.96 -2.93
C ALA A 362 25.72 19.23 -1.88
N ASN A 363 25.32 19.53 -0.65
CA ASN A 363 26.19 19.79 0.49
C ASN A 363 26.15 18.66 1.54
N CYS A 364 25.70 17.44 1.19
CA CYS A 364 25.55 16.32 2.14
C CYS A 364 26.82 16.03 2.96
N SER A 365 28.01 16.31 2.40
CA SER A 365 29.29 16.08 3.05
C SER A 365 29.48 16.95 4.28
N GLU A 366 28.94 18.17 4.26
CA GLU A 366 28.97 19.09 5.41
C GLU A 366 28.12 18.61 6.60
N TYR A 367 27.18 17.70 6.35
CA TYR A 367 26.27 17.14 7.35
C TYR A 367 26.65 15.71 7.73
N GLY A 368 27.58 15.07 7.00
CA GLY A 368 27.88 13.64 7.16
C GLY A 368 26.74 12.73 6.69
N THR A 369 25.86 13.21 5.82
CA THR A 369 24.64 12.49 5.38
C THR A 369 24.77 11.91 3.98
N CYS A 370 25.88 12.07 3.28
CA CYS A 370 26.04 11.42 1.96
C CYS A 370 25.85 9.90 2.08
N ASN A 371 25.08 9.33 1.15
CA ASN A 371 24.76 7.89 1.06
C ASN A 371 24.27 7.29 2.40
N PHE A 372 23.53 8.06 3.20
CA PHE A 372 23.10 7.57 4.50
C PHE A 372 22.09 6.43 4.39
N GLU A 373 21.30 6.37 3.32
CA GLU A 373 20.30 5.33 3.08
C GLU A 373 20.96 3.96 2.97
N THR A 374 22.08 3.86 2.23
CA THR A 374 22.87 2.63 2.12
C THR A 374 23.46 2.24 3.48
N ARG A 375 24.08 3.20 4.18
CA ARG A 375 24.67 2.95 5.51
C ARG A 375 23.63 2.53 6.54
N LEU A 376 22.44 3.13 6.49
CA LEU A 376 21.31 2.78 7.33
C LEU A 376 20.82 1.38 7.01
N ALA A 377 20.59 1.06 5.73
CA ALA A 377 20.20 -0.27 5.30
C ALA A 377 21.20 -1.33 5.75
N ASP A 378 22.50 -1.07 5.64
CA ASP A 378 23.55 -2.01 6.06
C ASP A 378 23.54 -2.22 7.58
N ALA A 379 23.22 -1.18 8.34
CA ALA A 379 23.17 -1.25 9.79
C ALA A 379 21.90 -1.92 10.32
N VAL A 380 20.72 -1.67 9.73
CA VAL A 380 19.44 -2.16 10.24
C VAL A 380 18.96 -3.45 9.58
N LEU A 381 19.46 -3.79 8.38
CA LEU A 381 19.14 -5.04 7.68
C LEU A 381 20.42 -5.90 7.58
N ALA A 382 20.89 -6.34 8.74
CA ALA A 382 22.19 -6.99 8.90
C ALA A 382 22.20 -8.45 8.45
N ASN A 383 21.05 -9.13 8.48
CA ASN A 383 20.95 -10.54 8.12
C ASN A 383 20.83 -10.69 6.60
N ARG A 384 21.60 -11.60 6.01
CA ARG A 384 21.60 -11.86 4.57
C ARG A 384 21.58 -13.35 4.31
N TYR A 385 20.78 -13.79 3.34
CA TYR A 385 20.69 -15.17 2.91
C TYR A 385 20.45 -15.24 1.41
N THR A 386 21.09 -16.17 0.72
CA THR A 386 20.89 -16.37 -0.73
C THR A 386 20.05 -17.61 -0.93
N CYS A 387 18.83 -17.45 -1.42
CA CYS A 387 17.94 -18.56 -1.75
C CYS A 387 18.40 -19.27 -3.03
N SER A 388 18.75 -18.47 -4.04
CA SER A 388 19.18 -18.90 -5.38
C SER A 388 20.00 -17.78 -6.03
N PRO A 389 20.58 -17.97 -7.23
CA PRO A 389 21.20 -16.88 -7.98
C PRO A 389 20.27 -15.72 -8.33
N THR A 390 18.94 -15.93 -8.25
CA THR A 390 17.91 -14.96 -8.64
C THR A 390 17.13 -14.40 -7.44
N ILE A 391 17.35 -14.89 -6.21
CA ILE A 391 16.61 -14.46 -5.02
C ILE A 391 17.56 -14.36 -3.82
N HIS A 392 17.61 -13.17 -3.22
CA HIS A 392 18.38 -12.87 -2.03
C HIS A 392 17.49 -12.26 -0.95
N ILE A 393 17.56 -12.78 0.28
CA ILE A 393 16.90 -12.19 1.44
C ILE A 393 17.87 -11.27 2.16
N ARG A 394 17.38 -10.09 2.52
CA ARG A 394 18.04 -9.10 3.37
C ARG A 394 17.10 -8.69 4.50
N ALA A 395 17.39 -9.10 5.73
CA ALA A 395 16.47 -8.99 6.84
C ALA A 395 17.06 -8.23 8.04
N GLN A 396 16.18 -7.58 8.80
CA GLN A 396 16.52 -6.99 10.09
C GLN A 396 16.68 -8.07 11.14
N GLU A 397 15.67 -8.92 11.31
CA GLU A 397 15.69 -10.06 12.23
C GLU A 397 14.95 -11.23 11.58
N MET A 398 15.71 -12.29 11.26
CA MET A 398 15.19 -13.59 10.84
C MET A 398 16.21 -14.65 11.22
N THR A 399 15.76 -15.80 11.73
CA THR A 399 16.65 -16.96 11.92
C THR A 399 16.98 -17.60 10.56
N THR A 400 17.99 -18.46 10.54
CA THR A 400 18.36 -19.19 9.31
C THR A 400 17.21 -20.08 8.82
N GLU A 401 16.49 -20.72 9.75
CA GLU A 401 15.35 -21.59 9.45
C GLU A 401 14.17 -20.78 8.87
N GLN A 402 13.93 -19.58 9.40
CA GLN A 402 12.91 -18.67 8.87
C GLN A 402 13.25 -18.23 7.44
N MET A 403 14.52 -17.86 7.18
CA MET A 403 14.98 -17.51 5.82
C MET A 403 14.86 -18.68 4.86
N GLN A 404 15.27 -19.89 5.27
CA GLN A 404 15.12 -21.10 4.47
C GLN A 404 13.66 -21.43 4.15
N SER A 405 12.77 -21.32 5.14
CA SER A 405 11.33 -21.53 4.96
C SER A 405 10.73 -20.52 3.97
N SER A 406 11.08 -19.23 4.09
CA SER A 406 10.67 -18.21 3.14
C SER A 406 11.19 -18.49 1.72
N CYS A 407 12.46 -18.92 1.57
CA CYS A 407 13.00 -19.32 0.27
C CYS A 407 12.22 -20.48 -0.36
N ALA A 408 11.90 -21.52 0.42
CA ALA A 408 11.16 -22.68 -0.07
C ALA A 408 9.75 -22.32 -0.54
N LEU A 409 9.09 -21.38 0.16
CA LEU A 409 7.79 -20.85 -0.24
C LEU A 409 7.88 -20.09 -1.57
N LEU A 410 8.84 -19.18 -1.71
CA LEU A 410 9.07 -18.44 -2.95
C LEU A 410 9.33 -19.39 -4.13
N GLN A 411 10.20 -20.38 -3.97
CA GLN A 411 10.50 -21.35 -5.03
C GLN A 411 9.27 -22.16 -5.48
N LYS A 412 8.39 -22.51 -4.53
CA LYS A 412 7.13 -23.20 -4.83
C LYS A 412 6.18 -22.31 -5.63
N GLU A 413 6.04 -21.04 -5.23
CA GLU A 413 5.22 -20.07 -5.95
C GLU A 413 5.77 -19.75 -7.35
N GLU A 414 7.09 -19.62 -7.51
CA GLU A 414 7.76 -19.44 -8.80
C GLU A 414 7.42 -20.58 -9.77
N SER A 415 7.57 -21.82 -9.29
CA SER A 415 7.29 -23.02 -10.08
C SER A 415 5.82 -23.07 -10.52
N TYR A 416 4.91 -22.75 -9.60
CA TYR A 416 3.48 -22.71 -9.88
C TYR A 416 3.11 -21.60 -10.87
N PHE A 417 3.68 -20.40 -10.71
CA PHE A 417 3.51 -19.28 -11.64
C PHE A 417 3.94 -19.63 -13.06
N HIS A 418 5.16 -20.17 -13.23
CA HIS A 418 5.67 -20.55 -14.56
C HIS A 418 4.82 -21.62 -15.24
N GLN A 419 4.29 -22.57 -14.46
CA GLN A 419 3.38 -23.59 -14.96
C GLN A 419 2.03 -22.98 -15.34
N MET A 420 1.46 -22.13 -14.49
CA MET A 420 0.15 -21.54 -14.70
C MET A 420 0.13 -20.60 -15.90
N LEU A 421 1.17 -19.78 -16.07
CA LEU A 421 1.25 -18.75 -17.11
C LEU A 421 2.06 -19.19 -18.33
N GLN A 422 2.66 -20.37 -18.33
CA GLN A 422 3.40 -20.92 -19.48
C GLN A 422 4.49 -19.95 -19.98
N THR A 423 5.26 -19.40 -19.06
CA THR A 423 6.32 -18.40 -19.35
C THR A 423 7.64 -19.05 -19.77
N HIS A 424 7.76 -20.38 -19.63
CA HIS A 424 8.97 -21.14 -19.96
C HIS A 424 10.25 -20.66 -19.26
N ASN A 425 10.10 -20.00 -18.10
CA ASN A 425 11.17 -19.33 -17.36
C ASN A 425 11.94 -18.30 -18.22
N GLN A 426 11.30 -17.74 -19.25
CA GLN A 426 11.90 -16.76 -20.14
C GLN A 426 11.41 -15.36 -19.77
N PRO A 427 12.29 -14.47 -19.26
CA PRO A 427 11.89 -13.10 -18.98
C PRO A 427 11.47 -12.40 -20.27
N VAL A 428 10.63 -11.38 -20.13
CA VAL A 428 10.27 -10.50 -21.25
C VAL A 428 11.52 -9.80 -21.79
N ALA A 429 11.47 -9.39 -23.05
CA ALA A 429 12.60 -8.68 -23.66
C ALA A 429 12.93 -7.40 -22.86
N ASN A 430 14.21 -7.04 -22.82
CA ASN A 430 14.73 -5.84 -22.15
C ASN A 430 14.52 -5.76 -20.62
N ASP A 431 14.14 -6.85 -19.96
CA ASP A 431 14.17 -6.93 -18.50
C ASP A 431 15.55 -7.42 -18.00
N ASN A 432 16.24 -6.56 -17.25
CA ASN A 432 17.56 -6.79 -16.66
C ASN A 432 17.49 -7.10 -15.15
N ASN A 433 16.31 -7.39 -14.59
CA ASN A 433 16.11 -7.75 -13.18
C ASN A 433 16.61 -9.16 -12.86
N THR A 434 17.92 -9.36 -13.00
CA THR A 434 18.57 -10.68 -12.84
C THR A 434 18.39 -11.31 -11.45
N SER A 435 18.09 -10.51 -10.43
CA SER A 435 17.74 -11.01 -9.10
C SER A 435 16.73 -10.12 -8.38
N LEU A 436 15.97 -10.72 -7.46
CA LEU A 436 15.09 -10.05 -6.49
C LEU A 436 15.78 -9.95 -5.13
N GLU A 437 15.85 -8.76 -4.55
CA GLU A 437 16.21 -8.55 -3.14
C GLU A 437 14.92 -8.50 -2.30
N VAL A 438 14.68 -9.55 -1.50
CA VAL A 438 13.57 -9.64 -0.54
C VAL A 438 14.01 -9.01 0.78
N VAL A 439 13.51 -7.82 1.05
CA VAL A 439 13.81 -7.03 2.24
C VAL A 439 12.75 -7.24 3.31
N VAL A 440 13.17 -7.69 4.50
CA VAL A 440 12.24 -8.03 5.60
C VAL A 440 12.61 -7.27 6.87
N PHE A 441 11.77 -6.32 7.28
CA PHE A 441 11.87 -5.67 8.59
C PHE A 441 11.30 -6.57 9.70
N ASP A 442 11.83 -6.45 10.91
CA ASP A 442 11.42 -7.28 12.06
C ASP A 442 9.93 -7.10 12.39
N ASP A 443 9.40 -5.89 12.18
CA ASP A 443 7.99 -5.62 12.34
C ASP A 443 7.58 -4.33 11.60
N TYR A 444 6.29 -3.99 11.65
CA TYR A 444 5.78 -2.80 10.96
C TYR A 444 6.25 -1.46 11.57
N ASP A 445 6.70 -1.37 12.82
CA ASP A 445 7.20 -0.10 13.40
C ASP A 445 8.57 0.17 12.80
N ASN A 446 9.39 -0.87 12.63
CA ASN A 446 10.63 -0.77 11.89
C ASN A 446 10.40 -0.51 10.40
N TYR A 447 9.43 -1.19 9.77
CA TYR A 447 9.05 -0.94 8.38
C TYR A 447 8.63 0.52 8.15
N SER A 448 7.65 0.99 8.92
CA SER A 448 7.13 2.36 8.81
C SER A 448 8.14 3.44 9.17
N LYS A 449 9.15 3.10 10.00
CA LYS A 449 10.26 3.99 10.35
C LYS A 449 11.34 4.05 9.28
N TYR A 450 11.78 2.90 8.75
CA TYR A 450 12.99 2.82 7.94
C TYR A 450 12.73 2.63 6.44
N ALA A 451 11.69 1.89 6.04
CA ALA A 451 11.51 1.50 4.64
C ALA A 451 11.31 2.71 3.72
N GLY A 452 10.51 3.69 4.15
CA GLY A 452 10.32 4.93 3.41
C GLY A 452 11.59 5.79 3.31
N VAL A 453 12.49 5.69 4.29
CA VAL A 453 13.76 6.43 4.32
C VAL A 453 14.80 5.77 3.42
N ILE A 454 14.93 4.45 3.51
CA ILE A 454 15.92 3.67 2.75
C ILE A 454 15.53 3.57 1.28
N TYR A 455 14.27 3.23 1.00
CA TYR A 455 13.81 2.83 -0.33
C TYR A 455 12.85 3.83 -0.98
N GLY A 456 12.46 4.91 -0.28
CA GLY A 456 11.57 5.93 -0.83
C GLY A 456 10.10 5.52 -0.97
N ILE A 457 9.67 4.45 -0.31
CA ILE A 457 8.34 3.85 -0.49
C ILE A 457 7.29 4.38 0.51
N GLY A 458 6.00 4.29 0.13
CA GLY A 458 4.89 4.40 1.08
C GLY A 458 4.85 3.17 1.99
N THR A 459 4.53 3.35 3.27
CA THR A 459 4.54 2.27 4.27
C THR A 459 3.15 2.00 4.86
N ASP A 460 2.09 2.61 4.32
CA ASP A 460 0.69 2.33 4.69
C ASP A 460 0.15 1.16 3.86
N ASN A 461 0.91 0.06 3.88
CA ASN A 461 0.67 -1.18 3.14
C ASN A 461 1.35 -2.33 3.90
N GLY A 462 1.09 -3.56 3.46
CA GLY A 462 1.68 -4.76 4.04
C GLY A 462 3.11 -5.09 3.57
N GLY A 463 3.54 -4.40 2.53
CA GLY A 463 4.72 -4.70 1.76
C GLY A 463 4.52 -4.14 0.36
N MET A 464 5.60 -4.10 -0.42
CA MET A 464 5.58 -3.46 -1.72
C MET A 464 6.65 -4.07 -2.63
N TYR A 465 6.24 -4.53 -3.81
CA TYR A 465 7.14 -4.77 -4.91
C TYR A 465 7.58 -3.43 -5.53
N LEU A 466 8.89 -3.23 -5.59
CA LEU A 466 9.57 -2.10 -6.20
C LEU A 466 10.35 -2.62 -7.41
N GLU A 467 9.74 -2.53 -8.58
CA GLU A 467 10.33 -2.95 -9.85
C GLU A 467 11.49 -2.06 -10.27
N GLY A 468 11.34 -0.74 -10.15
CA GLY A 468 12.30 0.23 -10.68
C GLY A 468 12.21 0.34 -12.21
N ASN A 469 13.35 0.49 -12.89
CA ASN A 469 13.42 0.50 -14.34
C ASN A 469 14.04 -0.81 -14.85
N PRO A 470 13.25 -1.80 -15.30
CA PRO A 470 13.78 -3.09 -15.74
C PRO A 470 14.76 -2.99 -16.92
N ALA A 471 14.70 -1.92 -17.72
CA ALA A 471 15.61 -1.71 -18.84
C ALA A 471 17.02 -1.21 -18.43
N ASP A 472 17.18 -0.72 -17.20
CA ASP A 472 18.48 -0.26 -16.69
C ASP A 472 19.28 -1.45 -16.14
N PRO A 473 20.50 -1.74 -16.66
CA PRO A 473 21.36 -2.80 -16.12
C PRO A 473 21.78 -2.59 -14.65
N GLY A 474 21.70 -1.35 -14.14
CA GLY A 474 21.96 -1.01 -12.75
C GLY A 474 20.75 -1.15 -11.83
N ASN A 475 19.59 -1.56 -12.36
CA ASN A 475 18.37 -1.70 -11.58
C ASN A 475 18.44 -2.88 -10.62
N GLN A 476 17.85 -2.71 -9.43
CA GLN A 476 17.68 -3.79 -8.45
C GLN A 476 16.21 -3.83 -8.04
N ALA A 477 15.49 -4.81 -8.57
CA ALA A 477 14.14 -5.13 -8.15
C ALA A 477 14.14 -5.57 -6.68
N ARG A 478 13.15 -5.09 -5.91
CA ARG A 478 13.02 -5.38 -4.48
C ARG A 478 11.59 -5.73 -4.11
N PHE A 479 11.43 -6.70 -3.23
CA PHE A 479 10.20 -6.86 -2.46
C PHE A 479 10.48 -6.41 -1.04
N ILE A 480 9.79 -5.38 -0.55
CA ILE A 480 10.07 -4.76 0.75
C ILE A 480 8.86 -4.96 1.66
N ALA A 481 9.03 -5.68 2.77
CA ALA A 481 7.95 -6.01 3.70
C ALA A 481 8.44 -6.17 5.14
N HIS A 482 7.59 -6.70 6.00
CA HIS A 482 7.88 -6.92 7.40
C HIS A 482 7.32 -8.25 7.90
N GLU A 483 7.82 -8.73 9.03
CA GLU A 483 7.16 -9.83 9.75
C GLU A 483 5.75 -9.40 10.17
N ALA A 484 4.80 -10.31 9.99
CA ALA A 484 3.48 -10.23 10.60
C ALA A 484 3.58 -10.49 12.12
N SER A 485 4.25 -9.62 12.87
CA SER A 485 4.66 -9.84 14.27
C SER A 485 3.50 -10.12 15.25
N TRP A 486 2.27 -9.86 14.84
CA TRP A 486 1.05 -10.24 15.55
C TRP A 486 0.69 -11.73 15.47
N LEU A 487 1.34 -12.50 14.59
CA LEU A 487 1.18 -13.95 14.48
C LEU A 487 2.17 -14.71 15.39
N ARG A 488 3.08 -14.00 16.07
CA ARG A 488 4.07 -14.61 16.98
C ARG A 488 3.39 -15.54 18.00
N PRO A 489 3.96 -16.74 18.25
CA PRO A 489 5.29 -17.18 17.83
C PRO A 489 5.37 -17.74 16.39
N THR A 490 4.27 -17.80 15.65
CA THR A 490 4.30 -18.22 14.24
C THR A 490 4.94 -17.14 13.37
N PHE A 491 6.04 -17.48 12.71
CA PHE A 491 6.70 -16.58 11.78
C PHE A 491 5.99 -16.54 10.44
N LYS A 492 5.72 -15.34 9.92
CA LYS A 492 5.25 -15.10 8.56
C LYS A 492 5.72 -13.74 8.08
N VAL A 493 6.33 -13.69 6.90
CA VAL A 493 6.53 -12.42 6.19
C VAL A 493 5.20 -12.02 5.56
N TRP A 494 4.76 -10.81 5.85
CA TRP A 494 3.44 -10.36 5.44
C TRP A 494 3.38 -10.14 3.92
N ASN A 495 2.31 -10.66 3.29
CA ASN A 495 2.07 -10.63 1.84
C ASN A 495 3.20 -11.19 0.96
N LEU A 496 4.07 -12.05 1.49
CA LEU A 496 5.23 -12.61 0.78
C LEU A 496 4.86 -13.25 -0.56
N GLU A 497 3.91 -14.18 -0.57
CA GLU A 497 3.50 -14.88 -1.78
C GLU A 497 2.88 -13.91 -2.80
N HIS A 498 1.99 -13.02 -2.35
CA HIS A 498 1.30 -12.05 -3.21
C HIS A 498 2.28 -11.11 -3.92
N GLU A 499 3.20 -10.51 -3.18
CA GLU A 499 4.15 -9.54 -3.73
C GLU A 499 5.21 -10.21 -4.61
N TYR A 500 5.49 -11.49 -4.36
CA TYR A 500 6.35 -12.26 -5.25
C TYR A 500 5.69 -12.53 -6.61
N ILE A 501 4.37 -12.71 -6.67
CA ILE A 501 3.66 -12.79 -7.96
C ILE A 501 3.80 -11.48 -8.74
N HIS A 502 3.78 -10.30 -8.10
CA HIS A 502 4.02 -9.03 -8.81
C HIS A 502 5.40 -8.99 -9.46
N TYR A 503 6.44 -9.47 -8.77
CA TYR A 503 7.78 -9.61 -9.35
C TYR A 503 7.78 -10.54 -10.57
N LEU A 504 7.14 -11.70 -10.45
CA LEU A 504 7.10 -12.68 -11.53
C LEU A 504 6.29 -12.16 -12.74
N ASP A 505 5.15 -11.52 -12.51
CA ASP A 505 4.31 -10.94 -13.58
C ASP A 505 5.08 -9.83 -14.31
N GLY A 506 5.72 -8.90 -13.60
CA GLY A 506 6.57 -7.86 -14.20
C GLY A 506 7.73 -8.43 -15.01
N ARG A 507 8.42 -9.45 -14.48
CA ARG A 507 9.60 -10.03 -15.14
C ARG A 507 9.27 -10.93 -16.33
N PHE A 508 8.17 -11.68 -16.29
CA PHE A 508 7.92 -12.78 -17.23
C PHE A 508 6.70 -12.57 -18.13
N ASP A 509 5.80 -11.64 -17.79
CA ASP A 509 4.56 -11.43 -18.53
C ASP A 509 4.31 -9.98 -18.98
N MET A 510 4.64 -8.98 -18.17
CA MET A 510 4.37 -7.58 -18.46
C MET A 510 5.62 -6.84 -18.96
N TYR A 511 5.72 -6.60 -20.26
CA TYR A 511 6.87 -5.85 -20.81
C TYR A 511 6.88 -4.38 -20.36
N GLY A 512 8.06 -3.89 -20.01
CA GLY A 512 8.31 -2.50 -19.61
C GLY A 512 8.21 -2.32 -18.10
N ASP A 513 8.28 -1.07 -17.64
CA ASP A 513 8.08 -0.76 -16.23
C ASP A 513 6.58 -0.74 -15.87
N PHE A 514 6.28 -0.63 -14.57
CA PHE A 514 4.91 -0.48 -14.08
C PHE A 514 4.12 0.64 -14.76
N ALA A 515 4.76 1.75 -15.18
CA ALA A 515 4.08 2.83 -15.87
C ALA A 515 3.62 2.40 -17.27
N ALA A 516 4.44 1.62 -18.00
CA ALA A 516 4.05 0.99 -19.25
C ALA A 516 2.89 0.00 -19.02
N ALA A 517 3.02 -0.88 -18.01
CA ALA A 517 2.04 -1.89 -17.64
C ALA A 517 0.66 -1.32 -17.29
N THR A 518 0.61 -0.13 -16.71
CA THR A 518 -0.62 0.53 -16.24
C THR A 518 -1.13 1.66 -17.15
N ARG A 519 -0.52 1.84 -18.33
CA ARG A 519 -1.00 2.79 -19.36
C ARG A 519 -2.40 2.45 -19.85
N GLN A 520 -2.78 1.18 -19.79
CA GLN A 520 -4.13 0.68 -20.05
C GLN A 520 -4.71 0.04 -18.78
N PRO A 521 -6.03 -0.15 -18.67
CA PRO A 521 -6.65 -0.83 -17.53
C PRO A 521 -6.19 -2.29 -17.39
N THR A 522 -5.19 -2.51 -16.54
CA THR A 522 -4.60 -3.82 -16.21
C THR A 522 -4.68 -4.16 -14.73
N VAL A 523 -5.22 -3.26 -13.89
CA VAL A 523 -5.25 -3.44 -12.41
C VAL A 523 -6.07 -4.65 -11.98
N TRP A 524 -7.09 -5.03 -12.74
CA TRP A 524 -7.86 -6.26 -12.48
C TRP A 524 -7.00 -7.51 -12.62
N TRP A 525 -6.02 -7.48 -13.52
CA TRP A 525 -5.04 -8.53 -13.75
C TRP A 525 -3.93 -8.43 -12.71
N ILE A 526 -3.23 -7.29 -12.60
CA ILE A 526 -2.07 -7.13 -11.70
C ILE A 526 -2.42 -7.57 -10.27
N GLU A 527 -3.46 -6.97 -9.67
CA GLU A 527 -3.85 -7.31 -8.30
C GLU A 527 -4.62 -8.63 -8.22
N GLY A 528 -5.42 -8.94 -9.25
CA GLY A 528 -6.25 -10.14 -9.28
C GLY A 528 -5.45 -11.42 -9.47
N LEU A 529 -4.40 -11.39 -10.28
CA LEU A 529 -3.44 -12.46 -10.50
C LEU A 529 -2.62 -12.71 -9.25
N ALA A 530 -2.08 -11.66 -8.64
CA ALA A 530 -1.32 -11.78 -7.40
C ALA A 530 -2.16 -12.39 -6.27
N GLU A 531 -3.42 -11.96 -6.10
CA GLU A 531 -4.35 -12.61 -5.17
C GLU A 531 -4.69 -14.05 -5.61
N TYR A 532 -4.94 -14.29 -6.90
CA TYR A 532 -5.40 -15.60 -7.36
C TYR A 532 -4.32 -16.67 -7.27
N LEU A 533 -3.09 -16.39 -7.67
CA LEU A 533 -2.02 -17.38 -7.61
C LEU A 533 -1.57 -17.63 -6.17
N SER A 534 -1.50 -16.59 -5.33
CA SER A 534 -1.11 -16.74 -3.92
C SER A 534 -2.18 -17.42 -3.05
N LEU A 535 -3.47 -17.19 -3.30
CA LEU A 535 -4.56 -17.77 -2.50
C LEU A 535 -5.21 -18.98 -3.16
N ARG A 536 -4.98 -19.21 -4.45
CA ARG A 536 -5.60 -20.29 -5.23
C ARG A 536 -7.12 -20.20 -5.11
N ASN A 537 -7.82 -21.30 -4.80
CA ASN A 537 -9.26 -21.26 -4.56
C ASN A 537 -9.63 -20.76 -3.14
N ASP A 538 -8.67 -20.59 -2.24
CA ASP A 538 -8.90 -20.30 -0.81
C ASP A 538 -9.09 -18.81 -0.51
N ASN A 539 -10.20 -18.24 -1.03
CA ASN A 539 -10.58 -16.85 -0.74
C ASN A 539 -12.09 -16.70 -0.51
N GLN A 540 -12.57 -17.17 0.64
CA GLN A 540 -13.98 -17.09 1.00
C GLN A 540 -14.53 -15.66 1.00
N THR A 541 -13.75 -14.68 1.44
CA THR A 541 -14.17 -13.27 1.47
C THR A 541 -14.44 -12.71 0.08
N ALA A 542 -13.60 -13.05 -0.91
CA ALA A 542 -13.84 -12.63 -2.29
C ALA A 542 -15.08 -13.29 -2.89
N ILE A 543 -15.32 -14.57 -2.57
CA ILE A 543 -16.52 -15.31 -2.97
C ILE A 543 -17.78 -14.65 -2.40
N ASP A 544 -17.80 -14.38 -1.09
CA ASP A 544 -18.94 -13.78 -0.40
C ASP A 544 -19.27 -12.38 -0.96
N ILE A 545 -18.24 -11.58 -1.22
CA ILE A 545 -18.40 -10.25 -1.81
C ILE A 545 -18.90 -10.35 -3.26
N ALA A 546 -18.41 -11.28 -4.07
CA ALA A 546 -18.85 -11.40 -5.45
C ALA A 546 -20.31 -11.90 -5.57
N LYS A 547 -20.77 -12.72 -4.61
CA LYS A 547 -22.17 -13.20 -4.55
C LYS A 547 -23.20 -12.09 -4.40
N THR A 548 -22.81 -10.90 -3.93
CA THR A 548 -23.72 -9.74 -3.83
C THR A 548 -24.13 -9.21 -5.20
N GLY A 549 -23.39 -9.54 -6.26
CA GLY A 549 -23.67 -9.04 -7.62
C GLY A 549 -23.45 -7.54 -7.81
N THR A 550 -22.65 -6.89 -6.94
CA THR A 550 -22.42 -5.44 -7.00
C THR A 550 -21.79 -4.97 -8.31
N TYR A 551 -20.89 -5.77 -8.92
CA TYR A 551 -20.23 -5.44 -10.18
C TYR A 551 -20.42 -6.53 -11.22
N LYS A 552 -20.55 -6.11 -12.49
CA LYS A 552 -20.40 -6.98 -13.66
C LYS A 552 -18.93 -7.19 -13.96
N LEU A 553 -18.59 -8.34 -14.57
CA LEU A 553 -17.22 -8.67 -14.96
C LEU A 553 -16.59 -7.60 -15.87
N SER A 554 -17.35 -7.12 -16.85
CA SER A 554 -16.92 -6.05 -17.77
C SER A 554 -16.57 -4.72 -17.08
N GLN A 555 -17.14 -4.44 -15.90
CA GLN A 555 -16.77 -3.26 -15.09
C GLN A 555 -15.43 -3.47 -14.40
N ILE A 556 -15.12 -4.71 -13.99
CA ILE A 556 -13.87 -5.06 -13.31
C ILE A 556 -12.68 -4.92 -14.26
N TYR A 557 -12.83 -5.26 -15.55
CA TYR A 557 -11.78 -5.05 -16.56
C TYR A 557 -11.33 -3.58 -16.68
N GLY A 558 -12.19 -2.64 -16.32
CA GLY A 558 -11.88 -1.20 -16.31
C GLY A 558 -11.22 -0.69 -15.04
N ASN A 559 -10.82 -1.56 -14.11
CA ASN A 559 -10.21 -1.17 -12.83
C ASN A 559 -8.94 -0.33 -13.03
N THR A 560 -8.80 0.70 -12.21
CA THR A 560 -7.60 1.54 -12.12
C THR A 560 -7.25 1.80 -10.64
N TYR A 561 -6.03 2.25 -10.36
CA TYR A 561 -5.60 2.62 -9.01
C TYR A 561 -6.30 3.87 -8.46
N ASP A 562 -6.94 4.66 -9.32
CA ASP A 562 -7.62 5.91 -8.97
C ASP A 562 -9.06 5.69 -8.46
N MET A 563 -9.56 4.45 -8.46
CA MET A 563 -10.94 4.17 -8.04
C MET A 563 -11.14 4.33 -6.53
N ALA A 564 -12.30 4.86 -6.14
CA ALA A 564 -12.58 5.23 -4.75
C ALA A 564 -12.66 4.01 -3.80
N ASP A 565 -13.16 2.89 -4.31
CA ASP A 565 -13.32 1.60 -3.65
C ASP A 565 -12.24 0.60 -4.11
N TYR A 566 -11.01 1.09 -4.28
CA TYR A 566 -9.88 0.31 -4.81
C TYR A 566 -9.72 -1.06 -4.14
N VAL A 567 -9.72 -1.11 -2.81
CA VAL A 567 -9.46 -2.36 -2.08
C VAL A 567 -10.43 -3.49 -2.43
N PRO A 568 -11.76 -3.34 -2.24
CA PRO A 568 -12.68 -4.40 -2.61
C PRO A 568 -12.67 -4.67 -4.13
N ARG A 569 -12.53 -3.66 -4.98
CA ARG A 569 -12.65 -3.85 -6.43
C ARG A 569 -11.41 -4.47 -7.07
N ALA A 570 -10.21 -4.10 -6.65
CA ALA A 570 -8.96 -4.67 -7.16
C ALA A 570 -8.68 -6.05 -6.57
N TYR A 571 -8.68 -6.19 -5.25
CA TYR A 571 -8.22 -7.42 -4.60
C TYR A 571 -9.30 -8.51 -4.53
N ARG A 572 -10.57 -8.16 -4.31
CA ARG A 572 -11.65 -9.16 -4.14
C ARG A 572 -12.34 -9.45 -5.46
N TRP A 573 -12.82 -8.41 -6.14
CA TRP A 573 -13.45 -8.60 -7.45
C TRP A 573 -12.42 -8.93 -8.54
N GLY A 574 -11.21 -8.36 -8.50
CA GLY A 574 -10.12 -8.75 -9.42
C GLY A 574 -9.67 -10.20 -9.23
N TYR A 575 -9.57 -10.70 -7.99
CA TYR A 575 -9.37 -12.13 -7.72
C TYR A 575 -10.45 -12.99 -8.39
N MET A 576 -11.73 -12.65 -8.19
CA MET A 576 -12.83 -13.45 -8.75
C MET A 576 -12.88 -13.37 -10.28
N ALA A 577 -12.62 -12.20 -10.87
CA ALA A 577 -12.54 -12.01 -12.30
C ALA A 577 -11.40 -12.83 -12.91
N THR A 578 -10.21 -12.78 -12.30
CA THR A 578 -9.03 -13.54 -12.72
C THR A 578 -9.31 -15.04 -12.63
N ARG A 579 -9.77 -15.52 -11.47
CA ARG A 579 -10.15 -16.92 -11.26
C ARG A 579 -11.17 -17.40 -12.30
N PHE A 580 -12.23 -16.63 -12.53
CA PHE A 580 -13.25 -16.97 -13.53
C PHE A 580 -12.64 -17.10 -14.93
N MET A 581 -11.79 -16.15 -15.33
CA MET A 581 -11.14 -16.20 -16.64
C MET A 581 -10.21 -17.41 -16.78
N PHE A 582 -9.46 -17.77 -15.73
CA PHE A 582 -8.65 -19.00 -15.75
C PHE A 582 -9.49 -20.28 -15.81
N GLU A 583 -10.58 -20.36 -15.04
CA GLU A 583 -11.42 -21.58 -14.97
C GLU A 583 -12.33 -21.76 -16.19
N ARG A 584 -12.80 -20.67 -16.79
CA ARG A 584 -13.89 -20.70 -17.79
C ARG A 584 -13.47 -20.21 -19.17
N HIS A 585 -12.51 -19.28 -19.24
CA HIS A 585 -12.12 -18.57 -20.47
C HIS A 585 -10.60 -18.56 -20.67
N ARG A 586 -9.95 -19.68 -20.34
CA ARG A 586 -8.49 -19.82 -20.37
C ARG A 586 -7.87 -19.41 -21.71
N ALA A 587 -8.54 -19.74 -22.82
CA ALA A 587 -8.09 -19.39 -24.17
C ALA A 587 -7.97 -17.87 -24.37
N ASP A 588 -8.82 -17.07 -23.72
CA ASP A 588 -8.70 -15.61 -23.78
C ASP A 588 -7.47 -15.12 -22.99
N ILE A 589 -7.16 -15.72 -21.84
CA ILE A 589 -5.92 -15.43 -21.08
C ILE A 589 -4.69 -15.78 -21.92
N ASP A 590 -4.66 -16.97 -22.51
CA ASP A 590 -3.51 -17.43 -23.32
C ASP A 590 -3.31 -16.57 -24.58
N ALA A 591 -4.37 -15.93 -25.09
CA ALA A 591 -4.26 -14.96 -26.18
C ALA A 591 -3.80 -13.56 -25.72
N MET A 592 -4.07 -13.17 -24.46
CA MET A 592 -3.62 -11.89 -23.89
C MET A 592 -2.14 -11.88 -23.53
N LEU A 593 -1.63 -12.96 -22.91
CA LEU A 593 -0.26 -13.02 -22.40
C LEU A 593 0.81 -12.64 -23.45
N PRO A 594 0.78 -13.14 -24.71
CA PRO A 594 1.76 -12.75 -25.73
C PRO A 594 1.72 -11.27 -26.13
N LEU A 595 0.59 -10.58 -25.92
CA LEU A 595 0.47 -9.14 -26.18
C LEU A 595 1.21 -8.36 -25.10
N TRP A 596 0.97 -8.66 -23.82
CA TRP A 596 1.70 -8.03 -22.71
C TRP A 596 3.19 -8.32 -22.73
N ARG A 597 3.60 -9.55 -23.05
CA ARG A 597 5.03 -9.95 -23.14
C ARG A 597 5.81 -9.17 -24.20
N LYS A 598 5.12 -8.57 -25.18
CA LYS A 598 5.69 -7.73 -26.24
C LYS A 598 5.44 -6.23 -26.02
N GLY A 599 4.72 -5.86 -24.96
CA GLY A 599 4.33 -4.48 -24.67
C GLY A 599 3.18 -3.97 -25.55
N ASP A 600 2.45 -4.86 -26.24
CA ASP A 600 1.28 -4.50 -27.06
C ASP A 600 0.02 -4.32 -26.20
N TYR A 601 0.06 -3.33 -25.31
CA TYR A 601 -1.07 -3.00 -24.44
C TYR A 601 -2.28 -2.46 -25.22
N ASP A 602 -2.06 -1.88 -26.41
CA ASP A 602 -3.14 -1.39 -27.27
C ASP A 602 -3.86 -2.54 -27.98
N GLY A 603 -3.12 -3.57 -28.41
CA GLY A 603 -3.64 -4.85 -28.89
C GLY A 603 -4.43 -5.59 -27.81
N TYR A 604 -3.91 -5.66 -26.58
CA TYR A 604 -4.64 -6.18 -25.41
C TYR A 604 -6.00 -5.47 -25.26
N MET A 605 -6.01 -4.14 -25.30
CA MET A 605 -7.27 -3.40 -25.22
C MET A 605 -8.21 -3.66 -26.41
N GLY A 606 -7.66 -3.99 -27.58
CA GLY A 606 -8.43 -4.51 -28.71
C GLY A 606 -9.17 -5.80 -28.36
N GLN A 607 -8.48 -6.75 -27.76
CA GLN A 607 -9.06 -8.02 -27.32
C GLN A 607 -10.11 -7.81 -26.20
N MET A 608 -9.84 -6.96 -25.22
CA MET A 608 -10.80 -6.63 -24.16
C MET A 608 -12.08 -6.01 -24.72
N ARG A 609 -11.99 -5.15 -25.74
CA ARG A 609 -13.17 -4.61 -26.45
C ARG A 609 -13.95 -5.69 -27.18
N GLN A 610 -13.27 -6.70 -27.74
CA GLN A 610 -13.95 -7.83 -28.37
C GLN A 610 -14.71 -8.66 -27.34
N ILE A 611 -14.09 -8.98 -26.19
CA ILE A 611 -14.75 -9.69 -25.08
C ILE A 611 -15.97 -8.90 -24.60
N GLY A 612 -15.83 -7.59 -24.42
CA GLY A 612 -16.92 -6.69 -24.06
C GLY A 612 -17.66 -7.16 -22.81
N ASN A 613 -18.98 -7.36 -22.93
CA ASN A 613 -19.85 -7.81 -21.85
C ASN A 613 -20.31 -9.28 -22.00
N ARG A 614 -19.73 -10.05 -22.93
CA ARG A 614 -20.20 -11.40 -23.28
C ARG A 614 -20.27 -12.35 -22.08
N TYR A 615 -19.35 -12.18 -21.13
CA TYR A 615 -19.22 -13.09 -19.98
C TYR A 615 -19.90 -12.57 -18.70
N ASP A 616 -20.57 -11.41 -18.73
CA ASP A 616 -21.17 -10.82 -17.52
C ASP A 616 -22.23 -11.74 -16.89
N ALA A 617 -23.10 -12.33 -17.71
CA ALA A 617 -24.16 -13.22 -17.24
C ALA A 617 -23.60 -14.57 -16.74
N GLU A 618 -22.58 -15.10 -17.40
CA GLU A 618 -21.93 -16.35 -16.98
C GLU A 618 -21.20 -16.14 -15.65
N PHE A 619 -20.45 -15.05 -15.51
CA PHE A 619 -19.75 -14.70 -14.28
C PHE A 619 -20.72 -14.55 -13.10
N ALA A 620 -21.84 -13.83 -13.29
CA ALA A 620 -22.86 -13.67 -12.26
C ALA A 620 -23.46 -15.02 -11.81
N ASN A 621 -23.57 -16.00 -12.70
CA ASN A 621 -24.04 -17.34 -12.34
C ASN A 621 -22.93 -18.20 -11.69
N TRP A 622 -21.72 -18.19 -12.25
CA TRP A 622 -20.58 -18.93 -11.72
C TRP A 622 -20.24 -18.51 -10.28
N THR A 623 -20.27 -17.20 -9.97
CA THR A 623 -20.02 -16.67 -8.62
C THR A 623 -20.97 -17.22 -7.55
N GLN A 624 -22.21 -17.56 -7.90
CA GLN A 624 -23.16 -18.18 -6.96
C GLN A 624 -22.72 -19.58 -6.52
N ASN A 625 -21.99 -20.29 -7.38
CA ASN A 625 -21.56 -21.67 -7.18
C ASN A 625 -20.07 -21.79 -6.82
N ALA A 626 -19.29 -20.70 -6.92
CA ALA A 626 -17.88 -20.68 -6.54
C ALA A 626 -17.71 -21.06 -5.06
N SER A 627 -16.67 -21.85 -4.77
CA SER A 627 -16.31 -22.31 -3.43
C SER A 627 -14.79 -22.33 -3.25
N THR A 628 -14.33 -22.54 -2.02
CA THR A 628 -12.91 -22.75 -1.70
C THR A 628 -12.42 -24.16 -1.95
N ALA A 629 -13.28 -25.07 -2.42
CA ALA A 629 -12.89 -26.45 -2.70
C ALA A 629 -12.03 -26.57 -3.97
N GLY A 630 -11.21 -27.62 -3.99
CA GLY A 630 -10.34 -27.96 -5.12
C GLY A 630 -9.12 -27.04 -5.25
N GLN A 631 -8.40 -27.22 -6.35
CA GLN A 631 -7.29 -26.35 -6.75
C GLN A 631 -7.63 -25.70 -8.10
N PRO A 632 -7.05 -24.52 -8.40
CA PRO A 632 -7.08 -23.94 -9.73
C PRO A 632 -6.72 -25.00 -10.79
N PRO A 633 -7.50 -25.11 -11.88
CA PRO A 633 -7.10 -25.96 -12.98
C PRO A 633 -5.82 -25.36 -13.58
N LEU A 634 -4.73 -26.12 -13.51
CA LEU A 634 -3.56 -25.81 -14.31
C LEU A 634 -3.96 -25.72 -15.79
N PRO A 635 -3.24 -24.93 -16.62
CA PRO A 635 -3.44 -25.04 -18.04
C PRO A 635 -3.39 -26.52 -18.44
N PRO A 636 -4.19 -26.95 -19.43
CA PRO A 636 -3.86 -28.18 -20.13
C PRO A 636 -2.39 -28.04 -20.48
N ALA A 637 -1.54 -28.92 -19.93
CA ALA A 637 -0.08 -28.80 -20.06
C ALA A 637 0.18 -28.32 -21.47
N SER A 638 0.72 -27.11 -21.66
CA SER A 638 0.89 -26.52 -23.01
C SER A 638 1.64 -27.57 -23.77
N GLY A 639 0.88 -28.27 -24.61
CA GLY A 639 1.17 -29.66 -24.90
C GLY A 639 2.52 -29.67 -25.54
N LEU A 640 3.54 -30.05 -24.77
CA LEU A 640 4.67 -30.66 -25.39
C LEU A 640 4.04 -31.69 -26.34
N PRO A 641 4.28 -31.58 -27.66
CA PRO A 641 3.56 -32.38 -28.64
C PRO A 641 3.54 -33.84 -28.20
N ALA A 642 2.50 -34.58 -28.60
CA ALA A 642 2.49 -36.01 -28.32
C ALA A 642 3.81 -36.64 -28.79
N CYS A 643 4.43 -37.46 -27.95
CA CYS A 643 5.68 -38.11 -28.33
C CYS A 643 5.45 -39.01 -29.55
N ASP A 644 6.25 -38.82 -30.61
CA ASP A 644 6.21 -39.61 -31.84
C ASP A 644 7.43 -40.56 -31.94
N GLU A 645 7.81 -41.14 -30.80
CA GLU A 645 8.98 -42.02 -30.69
C GLU A 645 8.71 -43.45 -31.19
N GLY A 646 7.57 -43.68 -31.85
CA GLY A 646 7.13 -45.00 -32.35
C GLY A 646 6.74 -46.02 -31.27
N TYR A 647 6.73 -45.62 -29.99
CA TYR A 647 6.35 -46.47 -28.86
C TYR A 647 5.54 -45.67 -27.81
N PRO A 648 4.43 -46.22 -27.29
CA PRO A 648 3.48 -45.48 -26.44
C PRO A 648 4.03 -45.05 -25.07
N ASN A 649 5.13 -45.65 -24.62
CA ASN A 649 5.75 -45.35 -23.32
C ASN A 649 7.15 -44.73 -23.46
N ARG A 650 7.48 -44.16 -24.63
CA ARG A 650 8.77 -43.50 -24.87
C ARG A 650 8.62 -42.00 -24.98
N LEU A 651 9.26 -41.30 -24.05
CA LEU A 651 9.42 -39.86 -24.10
C LEU A 651 10.59 -39.52 -25.04
N GLY A 652 10.47 -38.36 -25.67
CA GLY A 652 11.39 -37.77 -26.63
C GLY A 652 11.70 -36.32 -26.26
N LYS A 653 12.32 -35.57 -27.19
CA LYS A 653 12.66 -34.16 -26.94
C LYS A 653 11.38 -33.32 -26.86
N ASN A 654 11.16 -32.66 -25.72
CA ASN A 654 10.11 -31.65 -25.56
C ASN A 654 8.74 -32.20 -26.01
N CYS A 655 8.39 -33.41 -25.57
CA CYS A 655 7.12 -34.07 -25.88
C CYS A 655 6.44 -34.61 -24.60
N SER A 656 5.16 -34.98 -24.69
CA SER A 656 4.41 -35.57 -23.58
C SER A 656 3.65 -36.84 -23.96
N ILE A 657 3.39 -37.68 -22.96
CA ILE A 657 2.52 -38.85 -23.04
C ILE A 657 1.40 -38.67 -22.02
N SER A 658 0.19 -38.50 -22.53
CA SER A 658 -1.03 -38.30 -21.72
C SER A 658 -1.74 -39.62 -21.43
N GLY A 659 -2.68 -39.60 -20.49
CA GLY A 659 -3.60 -40.71 -20.25
C GLY A 659 -3.02 -41.87 -19.42
N GLN A 660 -1.94 -41.64 -18.68
CA GLN A 660 -1.39 -42.65 -17.79
C GLN A 660 -2.36 -42.93 -16.65
N ALA A 661 -2.61 -44.21 -16.41
CA ALA A 661 -3.48 -44.68 -15.34
C ALA A 661 -2.97 -46.02 -14.81
N SER A 662 -2.92 -46.18 -13.49
CA SER A 662 -2.58 -47.44 -12.85
C SER A 662 -3.02 -47.46 -11.39
N SER A 663 -3.31 -48.65 -10.87
CA SER A 663 -3.51 -48.89 -9.44
C SER A 663 -2.24 -49.37 -8.73
N SER A 664 -1.13 -49.57 -9.46
CA SER A 664 0.13 -50.07 -8.91
C SER A 664 1.33 -49.27 -9.41
N ALA A 665 1.73 -49.45 -10.67
CA ALA A 665 2.78 -48.66 -11.30
C ALA A 665 2.55 -48.49 -12.81
N ALA A 666 3.17 -47.46 -13.39
CA ALA A 666 3.35 -47.29 -14.83
C ALA A 666 4.83 -47.03 -15.16
N TYR A 667 5.24 -47.37 -16.39
CA TYR A 667 6.65 -47.42 -16.78
C TYR A 667 6.88 -46.67 -18.08
N LEU A 668 7.88 -45.79 -18.09
CA LEU A 668 8.28 -45.01 -19.27
C LEU A 668 9.80 -44.99 -19.42
N ALA A 669 10.30 -44.54 -20.56
CA ALA A 669 11.72 -44.33 -20.78
C ALA A 669 12.00 -43.16 -21.74
N ILE A 670 13.18 -42.57 -21.64
CA ILE A 670 13.69 -41.54 -22.56
C ILE A 670 15.15 -41.84 -22.92
N LEU A 671 15.48 -41.73 -24.21
CA LEU A 671 16.87 -41.74 -24.66
C LEU A 671 17.40 -40.31 -24.66
N VAL A 672 18.44 -40.06 -23.88
CA VAL A 672 19.05 -38.74 -23.81
C VAL A 672 20.22 -38.67 -24.78
N PRO A 673 20.21 -37.81 -25.80
CA PRO A 673 21.30 -37.75 -26.78
C PRO A 673 22.57 -37.15 -26.18
N ALA A 674 23.72 -37.45 -26.80
CA ALA A 674 25.00 -36.81 -26.45
C ALA A 674 24.89 -35.29 -26.54
N GLY A 675 25.36 -34.59 -25.51
CA GLY A 675 25.36 -33.12 -25.46
C GLY A 675 24.11 -32.47 -24.86
N ALA A 676 23.06 -33.24 -24.55
CA ALA A 676 21.85 -32.72 -23.91
C ALA A 676 22.13 -32.13 -22.52
N ARG A 677 21.42 -31.05 -22.18
CA ARG A 677 21.51 -30.39 -20.87
C ARG A 677 20.13 -30.18 -20.27
N ASN A 678 20.07 -29.97 -18.96
CA ASN A 678 18.85 -29.55 -18.26
C ASN A 678 17.66 -30.49 -18.54
N LEU A 679 17.86 -31.80 -18.39
CA LEU A 679 16.78 -32.77 -18.54
C LEU A 679 15.77 -32.58 -17.40
N LYS A 680 14.52 -32.31 -17.75
CA LYS A 680 13.40 -32.25 -16.81
C LYS A 680 12.38 -33.31 -17.18
N LEU A 681 11.92 -34.04 -16.17
CA LEU A 681 10.89 -35.07 -16.26
C LEU A 681 9.83 -34.74 -15.22
N TRP A 682 8.56 -34.67 -15.61
CA TRP A 682 7.50 -34.33 -14.66
C TRP A 682 6.17 -35.00 -14.99
N THR A 683 5.35 -35.17 -13.95
CA THR A 683 3.96 -35.57 -14.07
C THR A 683 3.04 -34.37 -13.81
N SER A 684 1.89 -34.35 -14.49
CA SER A 684 0.91 -33.28 -14.33
C SER A 684 -0.48 -33.73 -14.77
N GLY A 685 -1.52 -33.05 -14.28
CA GLY A 685 -2.91 -33.34 -14.62
C GLY A 685 -3.41 -34.69 -14.07
N GLY A 686 -4.66 -35.02 -14.38
CA GLY A 686 -5.28 -36.25 -13.91
C GLY A 686 -5.69 -36.23 -12.44
N SER A 687 -5.93 -37.41 -11.86
CA SER A 687 -6.27 -37.61 -10.44
C SER A 687 -5.40 -38.71 -9.81
N GLY A 688 -5.43 -38.83 -8.48
CA GLY A 688 -4.70 -39.84 -7.72
C GLY A 688 -3.41 -39.31 -7.06
N ASP A 689 -2.61 -40.23 -6.55
CA ASP A 689 -1.36 -39.95 -5.82
C ASP A 689 -0.25 -40.86 -6.36
N VAL A 690 0.76 -40.29 -7.01
CA VAL A 690 1.81 -41.02 -7.74
C VAL A 690 3.17 -40.41 -7.49
N ASP A 691 4.11 -41.24 -7.04
CA ASP A 691 5.52 -40.87 -6.94
C ASP A 691 6.24 -41.11 -8.29
N LEU A 692 7.20 -40.28 -8.64
CA LEU A 692 8.06 -40.43 -9.81
C LEU A 692 9.47 -40.89 -9.38
N TYR A 693 9.91 -42.04 -9.89
CA TYR A 693 11.28 -42.53 -9.74
C TYR A 693 11.97 -42.59 -11.10
N VAL A 694 13.27 -42.26 -11.15
CA VAL A 694 14.08 -42.23 -12.37
C VAL A 694 15.43 -42.93 -12.12
N ALA A 695 15.85 -43.78 -13.05
CA ALA A 695 17.19 -44.37 -13.03
C ALA A 695 17.78 -44.52 -14.43
N LYS A 696 19.10 -44.40 -14.53
CA LYS A 696 19.87 -44.57 -15.75
C LYS A 696 20.13 -46.05 -16.01
N ASP A 697 19.90 -46.48 -17.24
CA ASP A 697 20.14 -47.84 -17.77
C ASP A 697 19.42 -48.99 -17.03
N ARG A 698 18.44 -48.69 -16.16
CA ARG A 698 17.62 -49.68 -15.44
C ARG A 698 16.28 -49.08 -15.00
N TYR A 699 15.23 -49.89 -14.90
CA TYR A 699 13.98 -49.45 -14.28
C TYR A 699 14.16 -49.21 -12.78
N PRO A 700 13.77 -48.05 -12.25
CA PRO A 700 13.85 -47.76 -10.84
C PRO A 700 12.76 -48.49 -10.05
N THR A 701 13.05 -48.75 -8.78
CA THR A 701 12.09 -49.22 -7.76
C THR A 701 12.09 -48.24 -6.59
N THR A 702 11.11 -48.34 -5.69
CA THR A 702 11.05 -47.52 -4.47
C THR A 702 12.28 -47.67 -3.56
N GLY A 703 13.04 -48.77 -3.68
CA GLY A 703 14.27 -49.02 -2.94
C GLY A 703 15.57 -48.84 -3.74
N SER A 704 15.50 -48.55 -5.04
CA SER A 704 16.68 -48.39 -5.90
C SER A 704 16.35 -47.50 -7.10
N TYR A 705 16.80 -46.25 -7.05
CA TYR A 705 16.63 -45.20 -8.06
C TYR A 705 17.85 -44.25 -8.04
N ASP A 706 18.01 -43.44 -9.10
CA ASP A 706 19.04 -42.38 -9.13
C ASP A 706 18.45 -41.02 -8.74
N PHE A 707 17.18 -40.78 -9.11
CA PHE A 707 16.42 -39.57 -8.77
C PHE A 707 14.97 -39.93 -8.44
N SER A 708 14.31 -39.13 -7.60
CA SER A 708 12.88 -39.32 -7.30
C SER A 708 12.21 -38.01 -6.91
N SER A 709 10.89 -37.98 -7.06
CA SER A 709 9.98 -36.98 -6.51
C SER A 709 8.76 -37.74 -5.96
N ALA A 710 8.40 -37.48 -4.70
CA ALA A 710 7.36 -38.21 -3.97
C ALA A 710 6.57 -37.24 -3.07
N SER A 711 5.91 -36.29 -3.71
CA SER A 711 5.05 -35.30 -3.09
C SER A 711 3.62 -35.85 -3.00
N ALA A 712 2.82 -35.35 -2.06
CA ALA A 712 1.42 -35.75 -2.02
C ALA A 712 0.67 -35.26 -3.28
N GLY A 713 0.05 -36.19 -4.01
CA GLY A 713 -0.69 -35.89 -5.25
C GLY A 713 -0.03 -36.50 -6.48
N ASN A 714 -0.30 -35.95 -7.67
CA ASN A 714 0.21 -36.51 -8.93
C ASN A 714 1.09 -35.53 -9.73
N GLU A 715 1.57 -34.49 -9.06
CA GLU A 715 2.47 -33.47 -9.60
C GLU A 715 3.89 -33.70 -9.09
N GLU A 716 4.68 -34.44 -9.88
CA GLU A 716 6.05 -34.79 -9.55
C GLU A 716 7.03 -34.18 -10.53
N SER A 717 8.24 -33.84 -10.09
CA SER A 717 9.25 -33.26 -10.97
C SER A 717 10.66 -33.69 -10.58
N VAL A 718 11.42 -34.18 -11.57
CA VAL A 718 12.84 -34.50 -11.48
C VAL A 718 13.60 -33.64 -12.49
N ALA A 719 14.64 -32.95 -12.02
CA ALA A 719 15.53 -32.16 -12.86
C ALA A 719 16.97 -32.69 -12.76
N ILE A 720 17.61 -32.89 -13.90
CA ILE A 720 18.97 -33.42 -14.04
C ILE A 720 19.74 -32.40 -14.89
N ALA A 721 20.51 -31.52 -14.22
CA ALA A 721 21.20 -30.41 -14.88
C ALA A 721 22.22 -30.89 -15.95
N ALA A 722 22.95 -31.96 -15.65
CA ALA A 722 23.95 -32.55 -16.54
C ALA A 722 23.66 -34.06 -16.77
N PRO A 723 22.69 -34.41 -17.62
CA PRO A 723 22.38 -35.80 -17.90
C PRO A 723 23.50 -36.43 -18.72
N GLN A 724 23.77 -37.72 -18.49
CA GLN A 724 24.75 -38.46 -19.28
C GLN A 724 24.13 -38.80 -20.63
N GLY A 725 24.58 -38.13 -21.69
CA GLY A 725 24.10 -38.40 -23.04
C GLY A 725 24.56 -39.75 -23.58
N GLY A 726 23.77 -40.33 -24.49
CA GLY A 726 23.95 -41.68 -25.02
C GLY A 726 23.32 -42.78 -24.15
N HIS A 727 22.60 -42.42 -23.08
CA HIS A 727 22.02 -43.37 -22.14
C HIS A 727 20.49 -43.29 -22.09
N TRP A 728 19.88 -44.42 -21.71
CA TRP A 728 18.45 -44.46 -21.41
C TRP A 728 18.20 -44.08 -19.95
N TYR A 729 17.21 -43.25 -19.73
CA TYR A 729 16.65 -42.99 -18.40
C TYR A 729 15.27 -43.63 -18.35
N TYR A 730 15.06 -44.51 -17.38
CA TYR A 730 13.82 -45.21 -17.16
C TYR A 730 13.07 -44.59 -15.98
N LEU A 731 11.76 -44.50 -16.13
CA LEU A 731 10.84 -43.89 -15.18
C LEU A 731 9.88 -44.95 -14.65
N THR A 732 9.63 -44.90 -13.34
CA THR A 732 8.55 -45.65 -12.69
C THR A 732 7.63 -44.65 -11.99
N LEU A 733 6.37 -44.61 -12.41
CA LEU A 733 5.28 -43.91 -11.75
C LEU A 733 4.66 -44.88 -10.74
N GLN A 734 4.94 -44.69 -9.46
CA GLN A 734 4.49 -45.60 -8.39
C GLN A 734 3.23 -45.04 -7.73
N ALA A 735 2.11 -45.76 -7.86
CA ALA A 735 0.85 -45.37 -7.22
C ALA A 735 0.93 -45.49 -5.70
N LYS A 736 0.67 -44.39 -4.99
CA LYS A 736 0.27 -44.38 -3.56
C LYS A 736 -1.24 -44.53 -3.44
N GLN A 737 -1.96 -43.95 -4.38
CA GLN A 737 -3.37 -44.18 -4.65
C GLN A 737 -3.57 -44.42 -6.15
N PRO A 738 -4.61 -45.15 -6.57
CA PRO A 738 -4.90 -45.31 -8.00
C PRO A 738 -4.97 -43.96 -8.70
N PHE A 739 -4.21 -43.81 -9.78
CA PHE A 739 -4.16 -42.58 -10.57
C PHE A 739 -4.75 -42.79 -11.96
N ALA A 740 -5.29 -41.72 -12.54
CA ALA A 740 -5.90 -41.74 -13.86
C ALA A 740 -5.68 -40.43 -14.61
N ASN A 741 -5.55 -40.51 -15.94
CA ASN A 741 -5.36 -39.38 -16.84
C ASN A 741 -4.14 -38.50 -16.50
N VAL A 742 -3.10 -39.08 -15.89
CA VAL A 742 -1.84 -38.39 -15.60
C VAL A 742 -1.04 -38.23 -16.90
N THR A 743 -0.45 -37.05 -17.10
CA THR A 743 0.45 -36.75 -18.22
C THR A 743 1.89 -36.76 -17.76
N VAL A 744 2.75 -37.48 -18.47
CA VAL A 744 4.20 -37.50 -18.23
C VAL A 744 4.89 -36.72 -19.34
N SER A 745 5.77 -35.81 -18.96
CA SER A 745 6.40 -34.85 -19.86
C SER A 745 7.91 -34.87 -19.71
N ALA A 746 8.62 -34.61 -20.81
CA ALA A 746 10.06 -34.51 -20.82
C ALA A 746 10.54 -33.29 -21.62
N SER A 747 11.52 -32.56 -21.09
CA SER A 747 12.24 -31.51 -21.82
C SER A 747 13.73 -31.61 -21.60
N TYR A 748 14.52 -31.24 -22.60
CA TYR A 748 15.98 -31.07 -22.48
C TYR A 748 16.47 -30.11 -23.57
N GLU A 749 17.61 -29.47 -23.31
CA GLU A 749 18.27 -28.53 -24.24
C GLU A 749 19.22 -29.26 -25.19
#